data_AF-D0EP36-F1
#
_entry.id   AF-D0EP36-F1
#
_cell.length_a   1.000
_cell.length_b   1.000
_cell.length_c   1.000
_cell.angle_alpha   90.00
_cell.angle_beta   90.00
_cell.angle_gamma   90.00
#
_symmetry.space_group_name_H-M   'P 1'
#
loop_
_entity.id
_entity.type
_entity.pdbx_description
1 polymer ?
#
loop_
_entity_poly.entity_id
_entity_poly.type
_entity_poly.pdbx_seq_one_letter_code
_entity_poly.pdbx_strand_id
1 'polypeptide(L)'
;WRARGYRTHRLRTSHAFHSPHIDGIVDTLRRTLSTLSFQAPAIPIVSTVTGQRLTNEQACSVEYWTNQARCAVRFDAAIQWLETHNIVVALEVGPDGVLTALGRASIVGESNGVPSAAWIAPLRKGRDELRPFFAALAKLYAQGQPLDWRKLLVQTPIVPLPTYPFQHRRYWLQAPQTRPTLNGGFFAVNHPFLHTGINSAAQQSWIFTGQLDAARHPWILEHRVADIPAGAGTMTAEMILSIGEQFGCQRLDDLFLHAILPLNECIPTSIQLHVSPPEADGGRTVEAYFHQPGDPEPCEYQMAPWKRYATCRLVPDGKLSPEWPDFHNDNWPPADAKPVDFTPIYEHLAAQGVILGNAFQRLINVWEHEDGLYIEATSPESHAELGEDFILHPTLLDAGMQAALLEQLKPSEENIQPRLLFSLSGIRQYIRGAQRLRGHLVRKTTEPSTSGYSEYALRLADDTGRAAAIIDSIVLKSSNSPRLAPSRPPFYRLAWREIAPDSSTTKPKTHWIIPQNRLRKRLSRLIKEHDTSCTYDDMHQALATFSPQPDEIAVFIAPDGDDTPEFIDHNPTHCVLNALQTWIDEPRTADVPLLIVTQGAIATNDGENVPNLAQSPLWGLVRTAQLEYPGRFYLLDINEVENTALSSIHTAINTLSHEPQLALREGKILTPRLVKAAGNGDLTDYNHADQPENPSRNLNPDGTVLITGGTGALGKVIAKHLVEHHGVRHVLLASRRGKGAPGANALLKDLAELGAQATIVACDIANVAAVASLLDTIPTAHPLTAVIHTAGSVDTATLKTMSAEQIDNVLQSKAVSAWNLHQLTLHHDLAAFILYSSAVSMLAQKGQGNYAAANAFLDALAHHRRHQGLPATAMAWGMWAERSEMGEQLGDDDIQHIIATGQIPLSRPQGLAFLDTVVGKHAVNHPPLLIPTRLNLEALREQGDIPLLSEVLSARTASRGSIDAPPQIANMPEKEQLPYLLNVIIQYAGEVLSHPDPKSIRSDVEFIMLGFDSLTSVEMGSRLSQTFGVRIPATAIFDHSTPQALAHFLLSILVGEKHTTSAEARIDIKKDADRFYHLLRQAVQQDMTQEGLNVLSGAARLRKHFSHRQHEQHAPETVWLRNDREKPLLVCLNSFIPAAANLTYQRLSSALSDRYSVLTVPLPGYHGEPLPATDYAAAAALATAIERDTSGRDFTLVGFSTGGLVAHAAAHQLEARGRQPKAVV
;
A
#
# COMPACT_ATOMS: atom_id res chain seq x y z
N TRP A 1 -17.83 -31.94 -77.08
CA TRP A 1 -17.93 -31.49 -75.68
C TRP A 1 -17.73 -30.00 -75.52
N ARG A 2 -16.54 -29.45 -75.81
CA ARG A 2 -16.30 -28.00 -75.74
C ARG A 2 -17.22 -27.17 -76.66
N ALA A 3 -17.43 -27.64 -77.89
CA ALA A 3 -18.41 -27.06 -78.83
C ALA A 3 -19.89 -27.23 -78.42
N ARG A 4 -20.19 -28.01 -77.38
CA ARG A 4 -21.54 -28.20 -76.81
C ARG A 4 -21.72 -27.43 -75.49
N GLY A 5 -20.84 -26.46 -75.18
CA GLY A 5 -20.91 -25.60 -73.99
C GLY A 5 -20.30 -26.18 -72.71
N TYR A 6 -19.78 -27.41 -72.74
CA TYR A 6 -19.20 -28.04 -71.55
C TYR A 6 -17.75 -27.59 -71.33
N ARG A 7 -17.39 -27.32 -70.06
CA ARG A 7 -15.99 -27.09 -69.66
C ARG A 7 -15.19 -28.39 -69.86
N THR A 8 -14.17 -28.34 -70.70
CA THR A 8 -13.27 -29.48 -70.94
C THR A 8 -11.84 -29.11 -70.58
N HIS A 9 -11.15 -30.03 -69.91
CA HIS A 9 -9.73 -29.91 -69.56
C HIS A 9 -8.95 -31.10 -70.12
N ARG A 10 -7.75 -30.87 -70.66
CA ARG A 10 -6.87 -31.95 -71.13
C ARG A 10 -6.19 -32.56 -69.91
N LEU A 11 -6.38 -33.87 -69.68
CA LEU A 11 -5.73 -34.57 -68.58
C LEU A 11 -4.23 -34.70 -68.87
N ARG A 12 -3.39 -34.31 -67.90
CA ARG A 12 -1.93 -34.55 -67.93
C ARG A 12 -1.63 -35.85 -67.21
N THR A 13 -1.94 -36.97 -67.84
CA THR A 13 -1.66 -38.32 -67.31
C THR A 13 -0.60 -38.98 -68.19
N SER A 14 0.30 -39.75 -67.58
CA SER A 14 1.29 -40.55 -68.31
C SER A 14 0.70 -41.80 -68.98
N HIS A 15 -0.54 -42.16 -68.60
CA HIS A 15 -1.25 -43.35 -69.07
C HIS A 15 -2.74 -43.04 -69.28
N ALA A 16 -3.39 -43.77 -70.19
CA ALA A 16 -4.80 -43.57 -70.56
C ALA A 16 -5.71 -44.58 -69.85
N PHE A 17 -5.87 -44.43 -68.53
CA PHE A 17 -6.81 -45.22 -67.71
C PHE A 17 -8.26 -45.04 -68.18
N HIS A 18 -9.11 -46.04 -67.94
CA HIS A 18 -10.53 -46.05 -68.34
C HIS A 18 -10.78 -45.92 -69.86
N SER A 19 -9.81 -46.37 -70.67
CA SER A 19 -9.85 -46.31 -72.13
C SER A 19 -9.43 -47.65 -72.75
N PRO A 20 -9.66 -47.88 -74.06
CA PRO A 20 -9.22 -49.10 -74.74
C PRO A 20 -7.72 -49.41 -74.63
N HIS A 21 -6.88 -48.41 -74.31
CA HIS A 21 -5.45 -48.65 -74.08
C HIS A 21 -5.16 -49.57 -72.89
N ILE A 22 -6.12 -49.75 -71.97
CA ILE A 22 -5.99 -50.68 -70.84
C ILE A 22 -6.26 -52.13 -71.25
N ASP A 23 -6.94 -52.38 -72.37
CA ASP A 23 -7.34 -53.74 -72.80
C ASP A 23 -6.14 -54.68 -72.95
N GLY A 24 -4.96 -54.17 -73.35
CA GLY A 24 -3.74 -54.95 -73.50
C GLY A 24 -3.10 -55.45 -72.19
N ILE A 25 -3.54 -54.96 -71.02
CA ILE A 25 -3.03 -55.38 -69.70
C ILE A 25 -4.09 -56.03 -68.81
N VAL A 26 -5.37 -56.02 -69.23
CA VAL A 26 -6.52 -56.53 -68.46
C VAL A 26 -6.32 -57.99 -68.04
N ASP A 27 -5.87 -58.87 -68.94
CA ASP A 27 -5.68 -60.29 -68.64
C ASP A 27 -4.49 -60.55 -67.71
N THR A 28 -3.46 -59.70 -67.77
CA THR A 28 -2.32 -59.75 -66.86
C THR A 28 -2.72 -59.25 -65.46
N LEU A 29 -3.51 -58.18 -65.38
CA LEU A 29 -4.07 -57.68 -64.12
C LEU A 29 -4.98 -58.73 -63.47
N ARG A 30 -5.88 -59.35 -64.25
CA ARG A 30 -6.77 -60.42 -63.79
C ARG A 30 -5.98 -61.60 -63.20
N ARG A 31 -4.98 -62.11 -63.93
CA ARG A 31 -4.12 -63.21 -63.44
C ARG A 31 -3.39 -62.84 -62.15
N THR A 32 -2.85 -61.62 -62.07
CA THR A 32 -2.12 -61.16 -60.88
C THR A 32 -3.04 -61.04 -59.68
N LEU A 33 -4.20 -60.38 -59.85
CA LEU A 33 -5.19 -60.22 -58.79
C LEU A 33 -5.77 -61.56 -58.32
N SER A 34 -5.86 -62.56 -59.20
CA SER A 34 -6.30 -63.92 -58.83
C SER A 34 -5.36 -64.63 -57.85
N THR A 35 -4.12 -64.14 -57.69
CA THR A 35 -3.18 -64.66 -56.67
C THR A 35 -3.39 -64.05 -55.29
N LEU A 36 -4.21 -62.99 -55.18
CA LEU A 36 -4.47 -62.27 -53.94
C LEU A 36 -5.74 -62.80 -53.27
N SER A 37 -5.74 -62.83 -51.93
CA SER A 37 -6.95 -63.12 -51.14
C SER A 37 -7.67 -61.81 -50.82
N PHE A 38 -8.91 -61.69 -51.27
CA PHE A 38 -9.74 -60.52 -51.00
C PHE A 38 -10.54 -60.70 -49.71
N GLN A 39 -10.74 -59.59 -48.99
CA GLN A 39 -11.59 -59.55 -47.79
C GLN A 39 -12.71 -58.54 -47.99
N ALA A 40 -13.88 -58.84 -47.42
CA ALA A 40 -15.00 -57.92 -47.43
C ALA A 40 -14.63 -56.62 -46.69
N PRO A 41 -14.99 -55.45 -47.22
CA PRO A 41 -14.57 -54.18 -46.64
C PRO A 41 -15.31 -53.92 -45.32
N ALA A 42 -14.55 -53.60 -44.26
CA ALA A 42 -15.11 -53.22 -42.97
C ALA A 42 -15.88 -51.88 -43.01
N ILE A 43 -15.51 -51.00 -43.96
CA ILE A 43 -16.17 -49.71 -44.21
C ILE A 43 -16.93 -49.84 -45.54
N PRO A 44 -18.24 -49.53 -45.60
CA PRO A 44 -19.00 -49.58 -46.83
C PRO A 44 -18.38 -48.69 -47.93
N ILE A 45 -18.20 -49.26 -49.13
CA ILE A 45 -17.65 -48.55 -50.29
C ILE A 45 -18.77 -48.23 -51.27
N VAL A 46 -18.84 -46.99 -51.76
CA VAL A 46 -19.68 -46.63 -52.91
C VAL A 46 -18.82 -46.69 -54.16
N SER A 47 -19.19 -47.57 -55.09
CA SER A 47 -18.43 -47.80 -56.29
C SER A 47 -18.60 -46.64 -57.26
N THR A 48 -17.48 -46.04 -57.67
CA THR A 48 -17.49 -45.01 -58.71
C THR A 48 -17.61 -45.59 -60.12
N VAL A 49 -17.65 -46.92 -60.29
CA VAL A 49 -17.90 -47.56 -61.59
C VAL A 49 -19.40 -47.74 -61.80
N THR A 50 -20.13 -48.14 -60.74
CA THR A 50 -21.57 -48.42 -60.80
C THR A 50 -22.43 -47.25 -60.33
N GLY A 51 -21.91 -46.39 -59.45
CA GLY A 51 -22.65 -45.30 -58.80
C GLY A 51 -23.54 -45.77 -57.65
N GLN A 52 -23.31 -46.99 -57.12
CA GLN A 52 -24.08 -47.60 -56.04
C GLN A 52 -23.15 -48.23 -55.00
N ARG A 53 -23.67 -48.58 -53.82
CA ARG A 53 -22.93 -49.31 -52.78
C ARG A 53 -22.41 -50.64 -53.33
N LEU A 54 -21.11 -50.86 -53.19
CA LEU A 54 -20.42 -52.08 -53.60
C LEU A 54 -20.81 -53.22 -52.65
N THR A 55 -21.22 -54.37 -53.20
CA THR A 55 -21.52 -55.55 -52.38
C THR A 55 -20.22 -56.27 -51.97
N ASN A 56 -20.27 -57.06 -50.89
CA ASN A 56 -19.09 -57.82 -50.44
C ASN A 56 -18.59 -58.80 -51.50
N GLU A 57 -19.51 -59.43 -52.24
CA GLU A 57 -19.20 -60.34 -53.36
C GLU A 57 -18.46 -59.60 -54.48
N GLN A 58 -18.93 -58.40 -54.85
CA GLN A 58 -18.28 -57.58 -55.87
C GLN A 58 -16.92 -57.06 -55.38
N ALA A 59 -16.81 -56.65 -54.11
CA ALA A 59 -15.55 -56.19 -53.52
C ALA A 59 -14.49 -57.30 -53.45
N CYS A 60 -14.92 -58.55 -53.31
CA CYS A 60 -14.04 -59.72 -53.30
C CYS A 60 -13.84 -60.38 -54.68
N SER A 61 -14.37 -59.77 -55.75
CA SER A 61 -14.26 -60.27 -57.12
C SER A 61 -13.08 -59.63 -57.86
N VAL A 62 -12.26 -60.49 -58.47
CA VAL A 62 -11.15 -60.07 -59.35
C VAL A 62 -11.69 -59.30 -60.56
N GLU A 63 -12.86 -59.70 -61.07
CA GLU A 63 -13.51 -59.10 -62.22
C GLU A 63 -13.89 -57.65 -61.95
N TYR A 64 -14.39 -57.33 -60.76
CA TYR A 64 -14.73 -55.96 -60.39
C TYR A 64 -13.51 -55.03 -60.45
N TRP A 65 -12.40 -55.41 -59.81
CA TRP A 65 -11.19 -54.58 -59.77
C TRP A 65 -10.49 -54.47 -61.12
N THR A 66 -10.53 -55.53 -61.92
CA THR A 66 -10.02 -55.50 -63.30
C THR A 66 -10.87 -54.56 -64.16
N ASN A 67 -12.20 -54.59 -64.00
CA ASN A 67 -13.11 -53.69 -64.71
C ASN A 67 -13.01 -52.25 -64.20
N GLN A 68 -12.70 -52.02 -62.92
CA GLN A 68 -12.53 -50.68 -62.37
C GLN A 68 -11.40 -49.91 -63.09
N ALA A 69 -10.30 -50.57 -63.43
CA ALA A 69 -9.20 -49.96 -64.18
C ALA A 69 -9.57 -49.60 -65.64
N ARG A 70 -10.59 -50.28 -66.20
CA ARG A 70 -10.99 -50.17 -67.61
C ARG A 70 -12.26 -49.35 -67.86
N CYS A 71 -13.22 -49.39 -66.95
CA CYS A 71 -14.53 -48.74 -67.07
C CYS A 71 -14.46 -47.27 -66.65
N ALA A 72 -15.39 -46.46 -67.14
CA ALA A 72 -15.45 -45.03 -66.82
C ALA A 72 -15.82 -44.79 -65.34
N VAL A 73 -15.16 -43.80 -64.73
CA VAL A 73 -15.45 -43.34 -63.36
C VAL A 73 -16.63 -42.38 -63.37
N ARG A 74 -17.75 -42.85 -62.84
CA ARG A 74 -19.01 -42.13 -62.60
C ARG A 74 -19.01 -41.49 -61.20
N PHE A 75 -18.05 -40.59 -60.96
CA PHE A 75 -17.89 -39.92 -59.67
C PHE A 75 -19.16 -39.18 -59.23
N ASP A 76 -19.79 -38.43 -60.13
CA ASP A 76 -21.02 -37.69 -59.87
C ASP A 76 -22.17 -38.56 -59.35
N ALA A 77 -22.36 -39.75 -59.95
CA ALA A 77 -23.38 -40.71 -59.51
C ALA A 77 -23.08 -41.26 -58.10
N ALA A 78 -21.81 -41.44 -57.73
CA ALA A 78 -21.43 -41.85 -56.39
C ALA A 78 -21.69 -40.73 -55.36
N ILE A 79 -21.48 -39.45 -55.73
CA ILE A 79 -21.78 -38.32 -54.86
C ILE A 79 -23.29 -38.16 -54.66
N GLN A 80 -24.10 -38.28 -55.71
CA GLN A 80 -25.58 -38.27 -55.58
C GLN A 80 -26.08 -39.42 -54.70
N TRP A 81 -25.44 -40.59 -54.78
CA TRP A 81 -25.75 -41.70 -53.87
C TRP A 81 -25.46 -41.32 -52.41
N LEU A 82 -24.33 -40.68 -52.12
CA LEU A 82 -23.99 -40.23 -50.75
C LEU A 82 -24.97 -39.15 -50.24
N GLU A 83 -25.40 -38.24 -51.12
CA GLU A 83 -26.36 -37.19 -50.80
C GLU A 83 -27.73 -37.78 -50.43
N THR A 84 -28.26 -38.69 -51.24
CA THR A 84 -29.54 -39.39 -50.97
C THR A 84 -29.54 -40.21 -49.69
N HIS A 85 -28.35 -40.53 -49.14
CA HIS A 85 -28.17 -41.26 -47.89
C HIS A 85 -27.73 -40.34 -46.73
N ASN A 86 -27.96 -39.02 -46.85
CA ASN A 86 -27.75 -38.01 -45.81
C ASN A 86 -26.31 -37.94 -45.27
N ILE A 87 -25.30 -38.16 -46.12
CA ILE A 87 -23.91 -37.97 -45.73
C ILE A 87 -23.58 -36.48 -45.69
N VAL A 88 -23.38 -35.95 -44.49
CA VAL A 88 -23.21 -34.51 -44.22
C VAL A 88 -21.75 -34.06 -44.05
N VAL A 89 -20.79 -34.98 -44.00
CA VAL A 89 -19.35 -34.68 -43.91
C VAL A 89 -18.56 -35.59 -44.82
N ALA A 90 -17.67 -35.03 -45.63
CA ALA A 90 -16.81 -35.76 -46.56
C ALA A 90 -15.34 -35.32 -46.41
N LEU A 91 -14.45 -36.30 -46.29
CA LEU A 91 -13.00 -36.10 -46.21
C LEU A 91 -12.33 -36.65 -47.47
N GLU A 92 -11.59 -35.81 -48.19
CA GLU A 92 -10.76 -36.25 -49.31
C GLU A 92 -9.46 -36.86 -48.78
N VAL A 93 -9.29 -38.17 -48.90
CA VAL A 93 -8.05 -38.85 -48.50
C VAL A 93 -7.09 -38.86 -49.69
N GLY A 94 -6.06 -38.02 -49.62
CA GLY A 94 -5.03 -37.93 -50.67
C GLY A 94 -4.14 -36.70 -50.49
N PRO A 95 -3.12 -36.53 -51.34
CA PRO A 95 -2.12 -35.47 -51.21
C PRO A 95 -2.60 -34.09 -51.71
N ASP A 96 -3.86 -33.96 -52.13
CA ASP A 96 -4.41 -32.73 -52.70
C ASP A 96 -5.91 -32.55 -52.37
N GLY A 97 -6.52 -31.46 -52.84
CA GLY A 97 -7.92 -31.09 -52.59
C GLY A 97 -8.82 -31.05 -53.84
N VAL A 98 -8.52 -31.86 -54.86
CA VAL A 98 -9.18 -31.78 -56.17
C VAL A 98 -10.60 -32.35 -56.11
N LEU A 99 -10.79 -33.48 -55.44
CA LEU A 99 -12.10 -34.14 -55.33
C LEU A 99 -13.07 -33.38 -54.42
N THR A 100 -12.56 -32.62 -53.46
CA THR A 100 -13.33 -31.71 -52.59
C THR A 100 -14.03 -30.66 -53.44
N ALA A 101 -13.32 -30.05 -54.39
CA ALA A 101 -13.89 -29.05 -55.28
C ALA A 101 -14.91 -29.66 -56.25
N LEU A 102 -14.62 -30.85 -56.79
CA LEU A 102 -15.53 -31.56 -57.69
C LEU A 102 -16.79 -32.05 -56.96
N GLY A 103 -16.65 -32.62 -55.76
CA GLY A 103 -17.77 -33.08 -54.94
C GLY A 103 -18.74 -31.95 -54.57
N ARG A 104 -18.22 -30.76 -54.23
CA ARG A 104 -19.02 -29.55 -54.02
C ARG A 104 -19.80 -29.11 -55.27
N ALA A 105 -19.19 -29.25 -56.45
CA ALA A 105 -19.81 -28.84 -57.71
C ALA A 105 -20.83 -29.86 -58.24
N SER A 106 -20.74 -31.12 -57.81
CA SER A 106 -21.66 -32.21 -58.17
C SER A 106 -23.01 -32.16 -57.42
N ILE A 107 -23.11 -31.36 -56.35
CA ILE A 107 -24.35 -31.19 -55.58
C ILE A 107 -25.21 -30.15 -56.29
N VAL A 108 -26.39 -30.56 -56.78
CA VAL A 108 -27.30 -29.71 -57.55
C VAL A 108 -28.58 -29.46 -56.74
N GLY A 109 -28.63 -28.30 -56.08
CA GLY A 109 -29.90 -27.71 -55.60
C GLY A 109 -29.91 -27.32 -54.13
N GLU A 110 -30.26 -26.06 -53.86
CA GLU A 110 -30.77 -25.58 -52.57
C GLU A 110 -32.14 -26.21 -52.27
N SER A 111 -32.16 -27.51 -51.98
CA SER A 111 -33.38 -28.27 -51.73
C SER A 111 -33.56 -28.55 -50.24
N ASN A 112 -34.53 -27.87 -49.63
CA ASN A 112 -35.21 -28.21 -48.36
C ASN A 112 -34.34 -28.43 -47.12
N GLY A 113 -33.71 -27.37 -46.60
CA GLY A 113 -33.37 -27.27 -45.18
C GLY A 113 -32.35 -28.28 -44.63
N VAL A 114 -31.73 -29.10 -45.47
CA VAL A 114 -30.63 -29.98 -45.09
C VAL A 114 -29.31 -29.19 -45.17
N PRO A 115 -28.46 -29.18 -44.13
CA PRO A 115 -27.20 -28.47 -44.16
C PRO A 115 -26.26 -29.00 -45.25
N SER A 116 -25.66 -28.09 -46.03
CA SER A 116 -24.71 -28.41 -47.09
C SER A 116 -23.55 -29.26 -46.53
N ALA A 117 -23.26 -30.39 -47.18
CA ALA A 117 -22.24 -31.31 -46.70
C ALA A 117 -20.85 -30.62 -46.59
N ALA A 118 -20.18 -30.82 -45.45
CA ALA A 118 -18.86 -30.25 -45.22
C ALA A 118 -17.78 -31.08 -45.96
N TRP A 119 -17.21 -30.52 -47.03
CA TRP A 119 -16.11 -31.15 -47.76
C TRP A 119 -14.76 -30.62 -47.27
N ILE A 120 -13.90 -31.53 -46.79
CA ILE A 120 -12.63 -31.21 -46.15
C ILE A 120 -11.50 -31.94 -46.88
N ALA A 121 -10.44 -31.20 -47.23
CA ALA A 121 -9.18 -31.74 -47.72
C ALA A 121 -8.12 -31.58 -46.62
N PRO A 122 -7.50 -32.68 -46.14
CA PRO A 122 -6.49 -32.62 -45.10
C PRO A 122 -5.11 -32.20 -45.63
N LEU A 123 -4.81 -32.43 -46.91
CA LEU A 123 -3.52 -32.13 -47.52
C LEU A 123 -3.69 -31.31 -48.80
N ARG A 124 -2.63 -30.58 -49.15
CA ARG A 124 -2.51 -29.86 -50.42
C ARG A 124 -1.09 -29.99 -50.96
N LYS A 125 -0.98 -30.18 -52.27
CA LYS A 125 0.32 -30.38 -52.91
C LYS A 125 1.25 -29.19 -52.65
N GLY A 126 2.48 -29.48 -52.21
CA GLY A 126 3.53 -28.47 -52.00
C GLY A 126 3.32 -27.58 -50.77
N ARG A 127 2.53 -28.02 -49.79
CA ARG A 127 2.35 -27.33 -48.51
C ARG A 127 2.78 -28.22 -47.35
N ASP A 128 3.03 -27.59 -46.20
CA ASP A 128 3.22 -28.29 -44.93
C ASP A 128 2.06 -29.27 -44.67
N GLU A 129 2.36 -30.47 -44.20
CA GLU A 129 1.37 -31.56 -44.05
C GLU A 129 0.72 -31.55 -42.67
N LEU A 130 1.49 -31.25 -41.61
CA LEU A 130 1.04 -31.38 -40.23
C LEU A 130 -0.06 -30.36 -39.90
N ARG A 131 0.19 -29.07 -40.14
CA ARG A 131 -0.76 -28.03 -39.74
C ARG A 131 -2.11 -28.14 -40.49
N PRO A 132 -2.16 -28.38 -41.81
CA PRO A 132 -3.42 -28.61 -42.51
C PRO A 132 -4.14 -29.89 -42.09
N PHE A 133 -3.40 -30.95 -41.77
CA PHE A 133 -3.99 -32.20 -41.28
C PHE A 133 -4.69 -31.99 -39.92
N PHE A 134 -4.01 -31.38 -38.93
CA PHE A 134 -4.63 -31.06 -37.64
C PHE A 134 -5.79 -30.06 -37.78
N ALA A 135 -5.71 -29.10 -38.70
CA ALA A 135 -6.82 -28.19 -38.99
C ALA A 135 -8.03 -28.91 -39.62
N ALA A 136 -7.80 -29.94 -40.44
CA ALA A 136 -8.87 -30.78 -40.98
C ALA A 136 -9.52 -31.64 -39.89
N LEU A 137 -8.74 -32.23 -38.98
CA LEU A 137 -9.26 -32.94 -37.81
C LEU A 137 -10.08 -32.02 -36.89
N ALA A 138 -9.59 -30.81 -36.60
CA ALA A 138 -10.33 -29.83 -35.82
C ALA A 138 -11.66 -29.46 -36.48
N LYS A 139 -11.70 -29.33 -37.82
CA LYS A 139 -12.94 -29.11 -38.56
C LYS A 139 -13.89 -30.29 -38.48
N LEU A 140 -13.40 -31.52 -38.60
CA LEU A 140 -14.22 -32.72 -38.42
C LEU A 140 -14.84 -32.76 -37.00
N TYR A 141 -14.05 -32.49 -35.97
CA TYR A 141 -14.52 -32.42 -34.58
C TYR A 141 -15.57 -31.32 -34.38
N ALA A 142 -15.36 -30.13 -34.95
CA ALA A 142 -16.32 -29.03 -34.90
C ALA A 142 -17.63 -29.34 -35.65
N GLN A 143 -17.61 -30.25 -36.63
CA GLN A 143 -18.79 -30.79 -37.31
C GLN A 143 -19.42 -31.99 -36.56
N GLY A 144 -19.03 -32.22 -35.30
CA GLY A 144 -19.59 -33.25 -34.43
C GLY A 144 -19.07 -34.66 -34.70
N GLN A 145 -18.01 -34.83 -35.50
CA GLN A 145 -17.45 -36.15 -35.76
C GLN A 145 -16.68 -36.67 -34.53
N PRO A 146 -16.91 -37.92 -34.10
CA PRO A 146 -16.28 -38.48 -32.90
C PRO A 146 -14.80 -38.80 -33.18
N LEU A 147 -13.91 -37.85 -32.89
CA LEU A 147 -12.47 -38.06 -32.97
C LEU A 147 -11.89 -38.51 -31.62
N ASP A 148 -11.15 -39.62 -31.66
CA ASP A 148 -10.38 -40.09 -30.51
C ASP A 148 -8.99 -39.46 -30.51
N TRP A 149 -8.88 -38.30 -29.85
CA TRP A 149 -7.64 -37.54 -29.74
C TRP A 149 -6.50 -38.31 -29.04
N ARG A 150 -6.83 -39.33 -28.23
CA ARG A 150 -5.83 -40.14 -27.51
C ARG A 150 -4.98 -41.01 -28.44
N LYS A 151 -5.48 -41.34 -29.64
CA LYS A 151 -4.71 -42.07 -30.65
C LYS A 151 -3.67 -41.20 -31.34
N LEU A 152 -3.81 -39.88 -31.26
CA LEU A 152 -3.00 -38.91 -31.98
C LEU A 152 -2.01 -38.17 -31.06
N LEU A 153 -2.39 -37.94 -29.80
CA LEU A 153 -1.59 -37.25 -28.80
C LEU A 153 -1.06 -38.25 -27.75
N VAL A 154 0.26 -38.30 -27.58
CA VAL A 154 0.92 -39.09 -26.52
C VAL A 154 0.50 -38.52 -25.17
N GLN A 155 0.19 -39.38 -24.17
CA GLN A 155 -0.38 -39.00 -22.86
C GLN A 155 0.27 -37.73 -22.27
N THR A 156 -0.36 -36.59 -22.51
CA THR A 156 0.10 -35.26 -22.09
C THR A 156 -0.79 -34.80 -20.92
N PRO A 157 -0.28 -33.99 -19.98
CA PRO A 157 -1.08 -33.48 -18.87
C PRO A 157 -2.28 -32.68 -19.39
N ILE A 158 -3.47 -32.95 -18.85
CA ILE A 158 -4.67 -32.18 -19.16
C ILE A 158 -4.55 -30.83 -18.44
N VAL A 159 -4.44 -29.76 -19.21
CA VAL A 159 -4.44 -28.39 -18.67
C VAL A 159 -5.87 -27.86 -18.60
N PRO A 160 -6.26 -27.16 -17.52
CA PRO A 160 -7.56 -26.50 -17.45
C PRO A 160 -7.57 -25.35 -18.46
N LEU A 161 -8.54 -25.38 -19.37
CA LEU A 161 -8.79 -24.25 -20.27
C LEU A 161 -9.67 -23.22 -19.56
N PRO A 162 -9.59 -21.93 -19.94
CA PRO A 162 -10.53 -20.91 -19.49
C PRO A 162 -11.97 -21.42 -19.63
N THR A 163 -12.79 -21.18 -18.61
CA THR A 163 -14.19 -21.59 -18.62
C THR A 163 -14.95 -20.89 -19.75
N TYR A 164 -16.11 -21.44 -20.14
CA TYR A 164 -16.96 -20.85 -21.19
C TYR A 164 -17.12 -19.34 -20.96
N PRO A 165 -16.79 -18.48 -21.93
CA PRO A 165 -16.91 -17.04 -21.78
C PRO A 165 -18.39 -16.67 -21.84
N PHE A 166 -19.08 -16.83 -20.71
CA PHE A 166 -20.48 -16.44 -20.59
C PHE A 166 -20.60 -14.99 -21.03
N GLN A 167 -21.67 -14.66 -21.75
CA GLN A 167 -21.86 -13.31 -22.31
C GLN A 167 -22.09 -12.22 -21.23
N HIS A 168 -21.94 -12.58 -19.94
CA HIS A 168 -22.09 -11.78 -18.72
C HIS A 168 -23.25 -10.78 -18.82
N ARG A 169 -24.41 -11.25 -19.32
CA ARG A 169 -25.64 -10.47 -19.32
C ARG A 169 -26.34 -10.66 -17.99
N ARG A 170 -26.66 -9.54 -17.34
CA ARG A 170 -27.30 -9.50 -16.04
C ARG A 170 -28.79 -9.84 -16.17
N TYR A 171 -29.13 -11.13 -16.13
CA TYR A 171 -30.51 -11.61 -16.09
C TYR A 171 -31.05 -11.73 -14.66
N TRP A 172 -30.75 -10.74 -13.82
CA TRP A 172 -31.35 -10.63 -12.50
C TRP A 172 -32.75 -10.04 -12.63
N LEU A 173 -33.72 -10.55 -11.86
CA LEU A 173 -34.96 -9.82 -11.61
C LEU A 173 -34.58 -8.54 -10.88
N GLN A 174 -34.28 -7.49 -11.63
CA GLN A 174 -34.10 -6.15 -11.08
C GLN A 174 -35.47 -5.69 -10.63
N ALA A 175 -35.68 -5.65 -9.31
CA ALA A 175 -36.76 -4.86 -8.75
C ALA A 175 -36.65 -3.45 -9.36
N PRO A 176 -37.73 -2.90 -9.93
CA PRO A 176 -37.64 -1.63 -10.63
C PRO A 176 -37.05 -0.55 -9.71
N GLN A 177 -36.00 0.14 -10.17
CA GLN A 177 -35.51 1.39 -9.56
C GLN A 177 -36.44 2.56 -9.89
N THR A 178 -37.74 2.34 -9.79
CA THR A 178 -38.76 3.38 -9.80
C THR A 178 -39.58 3.18 -8.53
N ARG A 179 -39.71 4.26 -7.75
CA ARG A 179 -40.52 4.41 -6.52
C ARG A 179 -41.40 3.19 -6.23
N PRO A 180 -41.28 2.53 -5.06
CA PRO A 180 -42.06 1.33 -4.82
C PRO A 180 -43.53 1.67 -4.98
N THR A 181 -44.16 1.05 -5.98
CA THR A 181 -45.58 0.77 -5.93
C THR A 181 -45.79 -0.25 -4.83
N LEU A 182 -45.82 0.28 -3.60
CA LEU A 182 -46.51 -0.22 -2.43
C LEU A 182 -47.63 -1.20 -2.78
N ASN A 183 -47.53 -2.43 -2.28
CA ASN A 183 -48.70 -3.26 -1.94
C ASN A 183 -48.30 -4.37 -0.98
N GLY A 184 -49.04 -4.49 0.13
CA GLY A 184 -48.79 -5.44 1.24
C GLY A 184 -48.48 -4.82 2.61
N GLY A 185 -48.62 -3.49 2.78
CA GLY A 185 -48.36 -2.79 4.05
C GLY A 185 -46.95 -2.18 4.20
N PHE A 186 -46.11 -2.29 3.17
CA PHE A 186 -44.72 -1.79 3.11
C PHE A 186 -44.57 -0.56 2.21
N PHE A 187 -44.00 0.54 2.70
CA PHE A 187 -43.70 1.77 1.93
C PHE A 187 -42.21 2.12 1.95
N ALA A 188 -41.73 2.80 0.91
CA ALA A 188 -40.39 3.41 0.96
C ALA A 188 -40.37 4.60 1.91
N VAL A 189 -39.26 4.73 2.61
CA VAL A 189 -38.88 5.96 3.33
C VAL A 189 -37.80 6.65 2.51
N ASN A 190 -37.93 7.97 2.33
CA ASN A 190 -36.90 8.78 1.70
C ASN A 190 -35.95 9.32 2.79
N HIS A 191 -34.97 8.51 3.18
CA HIS A 191 -33.96 8.90 4.17
C HIS A 191 -32.63 8.18 3.87
N PRO A 192 -31.46 8.79 4.10
CA PRO A 192 -30.17 8.16 3.80
C PRO A 192 -29.93 6.81 4.49
N PHE A 193 -30.41 6.66 5.73
CA PHE A 193 -30.24 5.42 6.52
C PHE A 193 -31.48 4.52 6.58
N LEU A 194 -32.69 5.04 6.34
CA LEU A 194 -33.95 4.29 6.50
C LEU A 194 -34.56 4.05 5.13
N HIS A 195 -34.90 2.80 4.84
CA HIS A 195 -35.29 2.38 3.48
C HIS A 195 -36.76 1.99 3.38
N THR A 196 -37.33 1.41 4.44
CA THR A 196 -38.67 0.81 4.39
C THR A 196 -39.41 1.01 5.70
N GLY A 197 -40.70 1.32 5.61
CA GLY A 197 -41.63 1.37 6.71
C GLY A 197 -42.73 0.32 6.57
N ILE A 198 -43.19 -0.22 7.69
CA ILE A 198 -44.23 -1.24 7.81
C ILE A 198 -45.24 -0.76 8.83
N ASN A 199 -46.53 -0.83 8.50
CA ASN A 199 -47.61 -0.65 9.46
C ASN A 199 -48.10 -2.01 9.97
N SER A 200 -48.05 -2.24 11.28
CA SER A 200 -48.61 -3.43 11.90
C SER A 200 -50.12 -3.29 12.07
N ALA A 201 -50.87 -3.99 11.21
CA ALA A 201 -52.34 -3.96 11.21
C ALA A 201 -52.97 -4.40 12.55
N ALA A 202 -52.30 -5.28 13.32
CA ALA A 202 -52.81 -5.80 14.59
C ALA A 202 -52.59 -4.87 15.78
N GLN A 203 -51.50 -4.08 15.77
CA GLN A 203 -51.04 -3.32 16.93
C GLN A 203 -51.09 -1.80 16.74
N GLN A 204 -51.40 -1.29 15.54
CA GLN A 204 -51.33 0.14 15.20
C GLN A 204 -49.94 0.76 15.45
N SER A 205 -48.90 -0.08 15.48
CA SER A 205 -47.49 0.30 15.58
C SER A 205 -46.84 0.35 14.20
N TRP A 206 -45.73 1.07 14.10
CA TRP A 206 -44.95 1.17 12.88
C TRP A 206 -43.54 0.63 13.11
N ILE A 207 -42.99 -0.03 12.11
CA ILE A 207 -41.62 -0.50 12.10
C ILE A 207 -40.92 0.11 10.90
N PHE A 208 -39.79 0.78 11.13
CA PHE A 208 -38.92 1.30 10.09
C PHE A 208 -37.60 0.55 10.10
N THR A 209 -37.09 0.18 8.93
CA THR A 209 -35.85 -0.58 8.81
C THR A 209 -34.86 0.13 7.89
N GLY A 210 -33.60 0.06 8.27
CA GLY A 210 -32.50 0.80 7.66
C GLY A 210 -31.17 0.07 7.74
N GLN A 211 -30.14 0.65 7.14
CA GLN A 211 -28.76 0.18 7.28
C GLN A 211 -27.80 1.36 7.39
N LEU A 212 -26.81 1.22 8.27
CA LEU A 212 -25.65 2.09 8.36
C LEU A 212 -24.50 1.40 7.62
N ASP A 213 -24.22 1.87 6.41
CA ASP A 213 -23.23 1.30 5.49
C ASP A 213 -22.08 2.27 5.28
N ALA A 214 -20.90 1.91 5.78
CA ALA A 214 -19.69 2.72 5.66
C ALA A 214 -19.18 2.81 4.21
N ALA A 215 -19.50 1.85 3.34
CA ALA A 215 -19.14 1.94 1.93
C ALA A 215 -19.91 3.07 1.23
N ARG A 216 -21.12 3.39 1.72
CA ARG A 216 -21.95 4.48 1.19
C ARG A 216 -21.73 5.80 1.93
N HIS A 217 -21.53 5.74 3.24
CA HIS A 217 -21.35 6.90 4.10
C HIS A 217 -20.06 6.76 4.93
N PRO A 218 -18.85 6.93 4.34
CA PRO A 218 -17.59 6.64 5.04
C PRO A 218 -17.39 7.45 6.34
N TRP A 219 -17.94 8.66 6.37
CA TRP A 219 -17.86 9.59 7.49
C TRP A 219 -18.44 9.01 8.80
N ILE A 220 -19.35 8.04 8.75
CA ILE A 220 -19.94 7.44 9.95
C ILE A 220 -18.90 6.71 10.82
N LEU A 221 -17.76 6.32 10.23
CA LEU A 221 -16.67 5.65 10.93
C LEU A 221 -15.77 6.62 11.71
N GLU A 222 -15.88 7.92 11.43
CA GLU A 222 -15.05 8.95 12.04
C GLU A 222 -15.48 9.29 13.46
N HIS A 223 -16.64 8.82 13.92
CA HIS A 223 -17.02 8.87 15.33
C HIS A 223 -16.68 7.53 15.99
N ARG A 224 -15.70 7.52 16.91
CA ARG A 224 -15.19 6.29 17.55
C ARG A 224 -15.25 6.39 19.07
N VAL A 225 -15.67 5.32 19.72
CA VAL A 225 -15.70 5.19 21.18
C VAL A 225 -14.91 3.94 21.58
N ALA A 226 -13.95 4.09 22.50
CA ALA A 226 -12.99 3.06 22.91
C ALA A 226 -12.28 2.38 21.71
N ASP A 227 -11.89 3.20 20.71
CA ASP A 227 -11.29 2.75 19.44
C ASP A 227 -12.21 1.90 18.52
N ILE A 228 -13.51 1.84 18.79
CA ILE A 228 -14.50 1.16 17.95
C ILE A 228 -15.32 2.21 17.19
N PRO A 229 -15.43 2.14 15.85
CA PRO A 229 -16.38 2.96 15.11
C PRO A 229 -17.80 2.81 15.67
N ALA A 230 -18.44 3.92 16.01
CA ALA A 230 -19.69 3.94 16.74
C ALA A 230 -20.64 5.00 16.16
N GLY A 231 -21.91 4.65 15.98
CA GLY A 231 -22.93 5.57 15.52
C GLY A 231 -23.16 6.70 16.54
N ALA A 232 -23.06 7.94 16.07
CA ALA A 232 -23.30 9.12 16.91
C ALA A 232 -24.78 9.21 17.33
N GLY A 233 -25.04 9.76 18.52
CA GLY A 233 -26.40 9.96 19.02
C GLY A 233 -27.26 10.84 18.11
N THR A 234 -26.64 11.83 17.45
CA THR A 234 -27.30 12.70 16.47
C THR A 234 -27.82 11.96 15.26
N MET A 235 -27.17 10.88 14.83
CA MET A 235 -27.67 10.04 13.74
C MET A 235 -29.01 9.39 14.12
N THR A 236 -29.15 9.01 15.39
CA THR A 236 -30.39 8.42 15.90
C THR A 236 -31.48 9.46 16.06
N ALA A 237 -31.16 10.65 16.57
CA ALA A 237 -32.10 11.77 16.64
C ALA A 237 -32.64 12.14 15.25
N GLU A 238 -31.74 12.22 14.26
CA GLU A 238 -32.07 12.54 12.86
C GLU A 238 -33.03 11.50 12.25
N MET A 239 -32.71 10.21 12.36
CA MET A 239 -33.57 9.13 11.87
C MET A 239 -34.98 9.18 12.48
N ILE A 240 -35.08 9.47 13.79
CA ILE A 240 -36.34 9.48 14.52
C ILE A 240 -37.16 10.74 14.20
N LEU A 241 -36.55 11.91 14.09
CA LEU A 241 -37.23 13.14 13.69
C LEU A 241 -37.74 13.07 12.25
N SER A 242 -36.96 12.47 11.34
CA SER A 242 -37.37 12.24 9.95
C SER A 242 -38.63 11.40 9.82
N ILE A 243 -38.79 10.34 10.62
CA ILE A 243 -40.05 9.58 10.65
C ILE A 243 -41.16 10.31 11.41
N GLY A 244 -40.81 11.15 12.39
CA GLY A 244 -41.76 11.98 13.14
C GLY A 244 -42.57 12.94 12.26
N GLU A 245 -41.97 13.49 11.20
CA GLU A 245 -42.66 14.33 10.21
C GLU A 245 -43.87 13.60 9.59
N GLN A 246 -43.80 12.27 9.41
CA GLN A 246 -44.88 11.47 8.83
C GLN A 246 -46.08 11.31 9.79
N PHE A 247 -45.85 11.47 11.09
CA PHE A 247 -46.87 11.34 12.13
C PHE A 247 -47.35 12.69 12.66
N GLY A 248 -46.86 13.81 12.13
CA GLY A 248 -47.11 15.14 12.68
C GLY A 248 -46.48 15.35 14.07
N CYS A 249 -45.41 14.61 14.38
CA CYS A 249 -44.65 14.72 15.62
C CYS A 249 -43.27 15.31 15.33
N GLN A 250 -43.13 16.63 15.41
CA GLN A 250 -41.90 17.34 15.03
C GLN A 250 -40.92 17.53 16.20
N ARG A 251 -41.28 17.07 17.40
CA ARG A 251 -40.47 17.20 18.60
C ARG A 251 -40.09 15.83 19.14
N LEU A 252 -38.81 15.67 19.45
CA LEU A 252 -38.25 14.50 20.12
C LEU A 252 -37.90 14.86 21.56
N ASP A 253 -38.50 14.15 22.52
CA ASP A 253 -38.26 14.27 23.95
C ASP A 253 -37.58 12.99 24.49
N ASP A 254 -36.79 13.17 25.54
CA ASP A 254 -36.21 12.09 26.33
C ASP A 254 -35.44 11.02 25.52
N LEU A 255 -34.56 11.44 24.60
CA LEU A 255 -33.65 10.51 23.91
C LEU A 255 -32.59 9.98 24.86
N PHE A 256 -32.75 8.72 25.22
CA PHE A 256 -31.80 7.94 26.01
C PHE A 256 -31.06 6.94 25.12
N LEU A 257 -29.73 6.95 25.19
CA LEU A 257 -28.85 5.99 24.55
C LEU A 257 -28.43 4.94 25.58
N HIS A 258 -28.94 3.71 25.44
CA HIS A 258 -28.72 2.60 26.38
C HIS A 258 -27.43 1.82 26.10
N ALA A 259 -26.97 1.85 24.86
CA ALA A 259 -25.77 1.13 24.42
C ALA A 259 -25.10 1.88 23.25
N ILE A 260 -23.81 1.60 23.07
CA ILE A 260 -23.06 2.05 21.88
C ILE A 260 -23.61 1.30 20.66
N LEU A 261 -23.85 2.02 19.56
CA LEU A 261 -24.22 1.45 18.27
C LEU A 261 -22.94 1.13 17.49
N PRO A 262 -22.44 -0.12 17.47
CA PRO A 262 -21.19 -0.45 16.79
C PRO A 262 -21.35 -0.35 15.26
N LEU A 263 -20.28 0.08 14.59
CA LEU A 263 -20.18 0.16 13.14
C LEU A 263 -19.00 -0.68 12.64
N ASN A 264 -19.06 -1.10 11.37
CA ASN A 264 -18.03 -1.90 10.72
C ASN A 264 -17.75 -1.33 9.33
N GLU A 265 -16.50 -1.38 8.90
CA GLU A 265 -16.03 -0.88 7.60
C GLU A 265 -16.57 -1.68 6.39
N CYS A 266 -16.70 -3.00 6.56
CA CYS A 266 -17.05 -3.92 5.46
C CYS A 266 -18.51 -4.39 5.53
N ILE A 267 -19.11 -4.42 6.72
CA ILE A 267 -20.40 -5.04 6.96
C ILE A 267 -21.41 -3.98 7.44
N PRO A 268 -22.47 -3.70 6.66
CA PRO A 268 -23.51 -2.75 7.07
C PRO A 268 -24.19 -3.18 8.37
N THR A 269 -24.39 -2.23 9.28
CA THR A 269 -25.15 -2.47 10.52
C THR A 269 -26.63 -2.24 10.25
N SER A 270 -27.47 -3.25 10.49
CA SER A 270 -28.91 -3.15 10.27
C SER A 270 -29.57 -2.43 11.45
N ILE A 271 -30.50 -1.51 11.16
CA ILE A 271 -31.24 -0.71 12.14
C ILE A 271 -32.73 -0.98 12.01
N GLN A 272 -33.43 -1.03 13.14
CA GLN A 272 -34.87 -1.12 13.21
C GLN A 272 -35.40 -0.13 14.26
N LEU A 273 -36.37 0.69 13.86
CA LEU A 273 -37.08 1.62 14.74
C LEU A 273 -38.52 1.14 14.91
N HIS A 274 -38.94 0.90 16.15
CA HIS A 274 -40.30 0.54 16.49
C HIS A 274 -41.01 1.75 17.10
N VAL A 275 -42.11 2.17 16.48
CA VAL A 275 -42.93 3.31 16.92
C VAL A 275 -44.27 2.80 17.45
N SER A 276 -44.59 3.18 18.67
CA SER A 276 -45.83 2.79 19.33
C SER A 276 -47.07 3.41 18.66
N PRO A 277 -48.27 2.91 18.98
CA PRO A 277 -49.53 3.62 18.76
C PRO A 277 -49.52 5.01 19.40
N PRO A 278 -50.37 5.94 18.94
CA PRO A 278 -50.47 7.26 19.55
C PRO A 278 -51.06 7.15 20.95
N GLU A 279 -50.44 7.86 21.89
CA GLU A 279 -50.93 8.05 23.25
C GLU A 279 -52.03 9.13 23.31
N ALA A 280 -52.61 9.36 24.48
CA ALA A 280 -53.74 10.28 24.66
C ALA A 280 -53.42 11.75 24.28
N ASP A 281 -52.15 12.15 24.36
CA ASP A 281 -51.64 13.47 23.99
C ASP A 281 -51.17 13.53 22.52
N GLY A 282 -51.36 12.45 21.75
CA GLY A 282 -50.86 12.33 20.38
C GLY A 282 -49.39 11.94 20.27
N GLY A 283 -48.68 11.79 21.39
CA GLY A 283 -47.29 11.34 21.43
C GLY A 283 -47.12 9.86 21.11
N ARG A 284 -45.90 9.45 20.78
CA ARG A 284 -45.53 8.07 20.44
C ARG A 284 -44.18 7.73 21.04
N THR A 285 -44.07 6.57 21.67
CA THR A 285 -42.78 6.05 22.13
C THR A 285 -42.05 5.40 20.95
N VAL A 286 -40.74 5.62 20.84
CA VAL A 286 -39.86 5.04 19.82
C VAL A 286 -38.75 4.24 20.50
N GLU A 287 -38.54 3.01 20.03
CA GLU A 287 -37.43 2.16 20.44
C GLU A 287 -36.55 1.83 19.23
N ALA A 288 -35.23 2.02 19.36
CA ALA A 288 -34.27 1.76 18.31
C ALA A 288 -33.43 0.51 18.62
N TYR A 289 -33.30 -0.36 17.62
CA TYR A 289 -32.62 -1.64 17.67
C TYR A 289 -31.58 -1.74 16.57
N PHE A 290 -30.52 -2.51 16.81
CA PHE A 290 -29.53 -2.84 15.79
C PHE A 290 -29.18 -4.34 15.75
N HIS A 291 -28.64 -4.77 14.61
CA HIS A 291 -28.13 -6.11 14.38
C HIS A 291 -26.91 -6.07 13.44
N GLN A 292 -25.84 -6.81 13.78
CA GLN A 292 -24.64 -6.96 12.97
C GLN A 292 -24.47 -8.41 12.48
N PRO A 293 -24.27 -8.65 11.17
CA PRO A 293 -23.89 -9.95 10.64
C PRO A 293 -22.51 -10.38 11.16
N GLY A 294 -22.42 -11.50 11.88
CA GLY A 294 -21.15 -12.08 12.35
C GLY A 294 -20.98 -12.21 13.87
N ASP A 295 -21.98 -11.84 14.68
CA ASP A 295 -22.05 -12.32 16.07
C ASP A 295 -22.02 -13.87 16.06
N PRO A 296 -21.22 -14.54 16.92
CA PRO A 296 -21.03 -15.99 16.86
C PRO A 296 -22.38 -16.70 16.87
N GLU A 297 -22.63 -17.53 15.83
CA GLU A 297 -23.86 -18.28 15.71
C GLU A 297 -24.07 -19.15 16.97
N PRO A 298 -25.19 -18.98 17.70
CA PRO A 298 -25.69 -20.06 18.53
C PRO A 298 -26.03 -21.24 17.62
N CYS A 299 -25.67 -22.44 18.03
CA CYS A 299 -25.91 -23.68 17.29
C CYS A 299 -27.34 -23.74 16.71
N GLU A 300 -27.44 -24.05 15.41
CA GLU A 300 -28.65 -24.41 14.65
C GLU A 300 -29.89 -23.48 14.80
N TYR A 301 -30.19 -22.72 13.74
CA TYR A 301 -31.46 -22.02 13.47
C TYR A 301 -31.87 -20.87 14.41
N GLN A 302 -30.95 -20.21 15.12
CA GLN A 302 -31.24 -18.95 15.83
C GLN A 302 -30.45 -17.78 15.25
N MET A 303 -31.13 -16.85 14.56
CA MET A 303 -30.55 -15.55 14.22
C MET A 303 -30.15 -14.82 15.50
N ALA A 304 -28.96 -14.21 15.51
CA ALA A 304 -28.52 -13.41 16.66
C ALA A 304 -29.56 -12.32 17.01
N PRO A 305 -29.89 -12.11 18.30
CA PRO A 305 -30.99 -11.24 18.70
C PRO A 305 -30.69 -9.77 18.38
N TRP A 306 -31.73 -9.03 17.98
CA TRP A 306 -31.68 -7.57 17.88
C TRP A 306 -31.40 -6.94 19.26
N LYS A 307 -30.48 -5.98 19.32
CA LYS A 307 -30.10 -5.30 20.57
C LYS A 307 -30.69 -3.89 20.58
N ARG A 308 -31.45 -3.55 21.62
CA ARG A 308 -31.99 -2.19 21.81
C ARG A 308 -30.87 -1.26 22.25
N TYR A 309 -30.73 -0.12 21.58
CA TYR A 309 -29.66 0.84 21.89
C TYR A 309 -30.17 2.26 22.19
N ALA A 310 -31.40 2.61 21.79
CA ALA A 310 -31.98 3.91 22.14
C ALA A 310 -33.49 3.83 22.39
N THR A 311 -34.01 4.76 23.20
CA THR A 311 -35.45 5.00 23.39
C THR A 311 -35.73 6.49 23.47
N CYS A 312 -36.86 6.94 22.95
CA CYS A 312 -37.31 8.33 23.09
C CYS A 312 -38.83 8.44 22.91
N ARG A 313 -39.37 9.66 23.05
CA ARG A 313 -40.77 9.99 22.76
C ARG A 313 -40.85 11.03 21.64
N LEU A 314 -41.62 10.74 20.60
CA LEU A 314 -42.02 11.69 19.58
C LEU A 314 -43.34 12.35 20.01
N VAL A 315 -43.42 13.68 19.96
CA VAL A 315 -44.63 14.41 20.33
C VAL A 315 -44.99 15.46 19.28
N PRO A 316 -46.29 15.76 19.08
CA PRO A 316 -46.73 16.90 18.28
C PRO A 316 -46.20 18.21 18.88
N ASP A 317 -45.65 19.10 18.05
CA ASP A 317 -45.16 20.39 18.53
C ASP A 317 -46.32 21.41 18.61
N GLY A 318 -46.94 21.52 19.79
CA GLY A 318 -48.10 22.39 20.03
C GLY A 318 -47.77 23.80 20.52
N LYS A 319 -46.49 24.19 20.63
CA LYS A 319 -46.09 25.50 21.19
C LYS A 319 -46.02 26.59 20.11
N LEU A 320 -46.57 27.77 20.44
CA LEU A 320 -46.25 29.04 19.79
C LEU A 320 -44.73 29.28 19.85
N SER A 321 -44.19 29.84 18.76
CA SER A 321 -42.76 30.04 18.48
C SER A 321 -41.90 30.27 19.72
N PRO A 322 -40.90 29.40 20.00
CA PRO A 322 -39.97 29.61 21.11
C PRO A 322 -39.20 30.93 20.93
N GLU A 323 -38.75 31.53 22.04
CA GLU A 323 -37.83 32.68 21.98
C GLU A 323 -36.61 32.31 21.13
N TRP A 324 -36.44 33.05 20.04
CA TRP A 324 -35.41 32.84 19.03
C TRP A 324 -34.40 33.99 19.11
N PRO A 325 -33.12 33.75 19.42
CA PRO A 325 -32.10 34.79 19.39
C PRO A 325 -32.00 35.41 18.00
N ASP A 326 -31.77 36.72 17.92
CA ASP A 326 -31.52 37.38 16.64
C ASP A 326 -30.09 37.07 16.14
N PHE A 327 -29.95 35.97 15.41
CA PHE A 327 -28.71 35.54 14.78
C PHE A 327 -28.32 36.38 13.53
N HIS A 328 -29.17 37.33 13.13
CA HIS A 328 -29.03 38.13 11.91
C HIS A 328 -28.52 39.55 12.16
N ASN A 329 -28.43 39.97 13.43
CA ASN A 329 -27.86 41.25 13.80
C ASN A 329 -26.38 41.34 13.37
N ASP A 330 -25.94 42.49 12.85
CA ASP A 330 -24.52 42.77 12.54
C ASP A 330 -23.61 42.66 13.79
N ASN A 331 -24.22 42.66 14.98
CA ASN A 331 -23.57 42.45 16.27
C ASN A 331 -23.56 40.96 16.71
N TRP A 332 -23.62 40.00 15.79
CA TRP A 332 -23.47 38.57 16.08
C TRP A 332 -22.10 38.04 15.57
N PRO A 333 -21.26 37.42 16.43
CA PRO A 333 -21.38 37.35 17.88
C PRO A 333 -21.30 38.76 18.52
N PRO A 334 -21.76 38.94 19.77
CA PRO A 334 -21.66 40.23 20.46
C PRO A 334 -20.24 40.81 20.39
N ALA A 335 -20.10 42.12 20.16
CA ALA A 335 -18.81 42.76 19.93
C ALA A 335 -17.81 42.64 21.10
N ASP A 336 -18.33 42.40 22.32
CA ASP A 336 -17.59 42.17 23.55
C ASP A 336 -17.44 40.67 23.91
N ALA A 337 -17.91 39.76 23.05
CA ALA A 337 -17.73 38.31 23.22
C ALA A 337 -16.25 37.91 23.07
N LYS A 338 -15.77 37.05 23.96
CA LYS A 338 -14.37 36.62 23.98
C LYS A 338 -14.20 35.32 23.21
N PRO A 339 -13.23 35.19 22.30
CA PRO A 339 -12.97 33.93 21.62
C PRO A 339 -12.50 32.86 22.62
N VAL A 340 -13.01 31.64 22.46
CA VAL A 340 -12.65 30.46 23.26
C VAL A 340 -11.87 29.49 22.39
N ASP A 341 -10.69 29.07 22.85
CA ASP A 341 -9.95 27.98 22.22
C ASP A 341 -10.61 26.65 22.57
N PHE A 342 -11.21 26.01 21.56
CA PHE A 342 -11.87 24.72 21.69
C PHE A 342 -10.97 23.55 21.26
N THR A 343 -9.79 23.79 20.70
CA THR A 343 -8.86 22.75 20.20
C THR A 343 -8.52 21.68 21.25
N PRO A 344 -8.29 22.03 22.54
CA PRO A 344 -7.97 21.05 23.58
C PRO A 344 -9.10 20.02 23.84
N ILE A 345 -10.33 20.31 23.41
CA ILE A 345 -11.47 19.42 23.65
C ILE A 345 -11.31 18.08 22.94
N TYR A 346 -10.79 18.08 21.71
CA TYR A 346 -10.66 16.86 20.91
C TYR A 346 -9.55 15.98 21.45
N GLU A 347 -8.45 16.58 21.91
CA GLU A 347 -7.36 15.87 22.60
C GLU A 347 -7.85 15.27 23.92
N HIS A 348 -8.63 16.03 24.70
CA HIS A 348 -9.20 15.57 25.95
C HIS A 348 -10.19 14.40 25.73
N LEU A 349 -11.10 14.52 24.76
CA LEU A 349 -12.04 13.46 24.40
C LEU A 349 -11.28 12.20 23.92
N ALA A 350 -10.26 12.37 23.09
CA ALA A 350 -9.43 11.26 22.61
C ALA A 350 -8.68 10.56 23.74
N ALA A 351 -8.15 11.31 24.72
CA ALA A 351 -7.53 10.75 25.92
C ALA A 351 -8.51 9.91 26.78
N GLN A 352 -9.81 10.20 26.68
CA GLN A 352 -10.88 9.48 27.36
C GLN A 352 -11.53 8.39 26.47
N GLY A 353 -10.99 8.15 25.27
CA GLY A 353 -11.44 7.10 24.36
C GLY A 353 -12.54 7.52 23.38
N VAL A 354 -12.92 8.79 23.29
CA VAL A 354 -13.84 9.31 22.26
C VAL A 354 -13.04 10.05 21.20
N ILE A 355 -12.91 9.45 20.02
CA ILE A 355 -12.13 10.01 18.91
C ILE A 355 -13.12 10.50 17.85
N LEU A 356 -13.09 11.80 17.60
CA LEU A 356 -13.85 12.46 16.55
C LEU A 356 -12.90 12.75 15.39
N GLY A 357 -13.12 12.14 14.24
CA GLY A 357 -12.41 12.43 13.00
C GLY A 357 -12.89 13.73 12.38
N ASN A 358 -12.28 14.08 11.25
CA ASN A 358 -12.53 15.34 10.54
C ASN A 358 -14.03 15.61 10.38
N ALA A 359 -14.82 14.67 9.85
CA ALA A 359 -16.25 14.84 9.60
C ALA A 359 -17.06 15.30 10.83
N PHE A 360 -16.62 15.02 12.07
CA PHE A 360 -17.26 15.45 13.31
C PHE A 360 -16.60 16.68 13.95
N GLN A 361 -15.36 17.02 13.60
CA GLN A 361 -14.70 18.26 14.04
C GLN A 361 -15.12 19.44 13.14
N ARG A 362 -16.34 19.96 13.33
CA ARG A 362 -16.97 20.95 12.41
C ARG A 362 -17.16 22.34 13.02
N LEU A 363 -16.75 22.54 14.26
CA LEU A 363 -16.69 23.87 14.88
C LEU A 363 -15.61 24.72 14.18
N ILE A 364 -15.98 25.95 13.81
CA ILE A 364 -15.07 26.95 13.23
C ILE A 364 -14.65 27.93 14.31
N ASN A 365 -15.62 28.51 15.00
CA ASN A 365 -15.40 29.54 16.00
C ASN A 365 -16.32 29.33 17.20
N VAL A 366 -15.82 29.65 18.39
CA VAL A 366 -16.60 29.69 19.63
C VAL A 366 -16.27 30.96 20.38
N TRP A 367 -17.30 31.64 20.88
CA TRP A 367 -17.17 32.84 21.71
C TRP A 367 -17.97 32.70 23.00
N GLU A 368 -17.46 33.27 24.08
CA GLU A 368 -18.11 33.35 25.38
C GLU A 368 -18.60 34.77 25.64
N HIS A 369 -19.86 34.91 26.03
CA HIS A 369 -20.47 36.19 26.39
C HIS A 369 -21.57 35.98 27.44
N GLU A 370 -21.53 36.76 28.52
CA GLU A 370 -22.39 36.59 29.71
C GLU A 370 -22.39 35.14 30.24
N ASP A 371 -23.54 34.45 30.17
CA ASP A 371 -23.78 33.08 30.66
C ASP A 371 -23.97 32.07 29.51
N GLY A 372 -23.50 32.39 28.30
CA GLY A 372 -23.69 31.58 27.09
C GLY A 372 -22.48 31.48 26.16
N LEU A 373 -22.51 30.47 25.30
CA LEU A 373 -21.55 30.27 24.21
C LEU A 373 -22.21 30.52 22.86
N TYR A 374 -21.54 31.31 22.04
CA TYR A 374 -21.86 31.53 20.64
C TYR A 374 -20.97 30.66 19.78
N ILE A 375 -21.55 29.96 18.80
CA ILE A 375 -20.82 28.96 18.03
C ILE A 375 -21.06 29.15 16.54
N GLU A 376 -20.04 28.84 15.76
CA GLU A 376 -20.12 28.76 14.30
C GLU A 376 -19.62 27.38 13.85
N ALA A 377 -20.39 26.72 12.98
CA ALA A 377 -20.05 25.40 12.46
C ALA A 377 -20.35 25.29 10.96
N THR A 378 -19.63 24.43 10.24
CA THR A 378 -19.84 24.19 8.80
C THR A 378 -19.94 22.72 8.47
N SER A 379 -20.78 22.38 7.50
CA SER A 379 -20.84 21.05 6.90
C SER A 379 -19.55 20.74 6.12
N PRO A 380 -19.11 19.47 6.02
CA PRO A 380 -18.01 19.08 5.12
C PRO A 380 -18.30 19.37 3.64
N GLU A 381 -17.28 19.77 2.88
CA GLU A 381 -17.38 20.07 1.44
C GLU A 381 -17.80 18.85 0.60
N SER A 382 -17.48 17.62 1.03
CA SER A 382 -17.68 16.38 0.27
C SER A 382 -19.10 15.79 0.31
N HIS A 383 -19.97 16.22 1.24
CA HIS A 383 -21.33 15.65 1.38
C HIS A 383 -22.40 16.42 0.61
N ALA A 384 -22.13 17.66 0.21
CA ALA A 384 -23.05 18.47 -0.60
C ALA A 384 -23.29 17.86 -2.00
N GLU A 385 -22.37 17.02 -2.49
CA GLU A 385 -22.42 16.41 -3.83
C GLU A 385 -23.22 15.08 -3.89
N LEU A 386 -23.51 14.44 -2.75
CA LEU A 386 -24.16 13.11 -2.70
C LEU A 386 -25.70 13.14 -2.66
N GLY A 387 -26.32 14.32 -2.52
CA GLY A 387 -27.79 14.47 -2.54
C GLY A 387 -28.51 13.76 -1.38
N GLU A 388 -27.86 13.68 -0.21
CA GLU A 388 -28.40 13.02 1.00
C GLU A 388 -29.50 13.88 1.64
N ASP A 389 -30.72 13.34 1.74
CA ASP A 389 -31.94 14.06 2.20
C ASP A 389 -32.11 14.03 3.74
N PHE A 390 -31.07 14.43 4.47
CA PHE A 390 -31.19 14.71 5.90
C PHE A 390 -32.01 15.99 6.12
N ILE A 391 -32.74 16.06 7.24
CA ILE A 391 -33.19 17.32 7.82
C ILE A 391 -31.96 18.14 8.19
N LEU A 392 -31.23 17.78 9.24
CA LEU A 392 -29.95 18.41 9.54
C LEU A 392 -28.85 17.36 9.56
N HIS A 393 -27.75 17.61 8.87
CA HIS A 393 -26.67 16.63 8.80
C HIS A 393 -26.21 16.26 10.23
N PRO A 394 -26.15 14.96 10.59
CA PRO A 394 -25.86 14.55 11.97
C PRO A 394 -24.57 15.10 12.55
N THR A 395 -23.52 15.26 11.72
CA THR A 395 -22.23 15.82 12.17
C THR A 395 -22.31 17.31 12.47
N LEU A 396 -23.20 18.04 11.80
CA LEU A 396 -23.38 19.48 11.98
C LEU A 396 -24.20 19.77 13.25
N LEU A 397 -25.22 18.95 13.52
CA LEU A 397 -25.92 18.95 14.81
C LEU A 397 -24.98 18.57 15.96
N ASP A 398 -24.10 17.60 15.75
CA ASP A 398 -23.14 17.13 16.75
C ASP A 398 -22.15 18.23 17.14
N ALA A 399 -21.57 18.91 16.14
CA ALA A 399 -20.70 20.07 16.37
C ALA A 399 -21.40 21.17 17.17
N GLY A 400 -22.69 21.39 16.94
CA GLY A 400 -23.51 22.29 17.75
C GLY A 400 -23.52 21.94 19.24
N MET A 401 -23.58 20.65 19.56
CA MET A 401 -23.62 20.16 20.95
C MET A 401 -22.23 20.05 21.59
N GLN A 402 -21.17 19.88 20.81
CA GLN A 402 -19.79 19.79 21.31
C GLN A 402 -19.40 21.02 22.15
N ALA A 403 -19.97 22.20 21.88
CA ALA A 403 -19.72 23.39 22.68
C ALA A 403 -20.15 23.26 24.15
N ALA A 404 -21.15 22.43 24.47
CA ALA A 404 -21.56 22.17 25.86
C ALA A 404 -20.47 21.42 26.68
N LEU A 405 -19.50 20.81 25.99
CA LEU A 405 -18.36 20.16 26.62
C LEU A 405 -17.24 21.16 26.97
N LEU A 406 -17.25 22.39 26.44
CA LEU A 406 -16.19 23.39 26.66
C LEU A 406 -16.19 24.02 28.05
N GLU A 407 -17.35 24.19 28.68
CA GLU A 407 -17.42 24.71 30.06
C GLU A 407 -16.69 23.81 31.08
N GLN A 408 -16.40 22.55 30.72
CA GLN A 408 -15.68 21.59 31.56
C GLN A 408 -14.16 21.79 31.56
N LEU A 409 -13.61 22.50 30.57
CA LEU A 409 -12.17 22.74 30.44
C LEU A 409 -11.68 23.96 31.25
N LYS A 410 -12.56 24.65 31.98
CA LYS A 410 -12.14 25.70 32.91
C LYS A 410 -11.34 25.07 34.06
N PRO A 411 -10.08 25.48 34.29
CA PRO A 411 -9.11 24.79 35.15
C PRO A 411 -9.34 25.08 36.64
N SER A 412 -10.57 24.95 37.12
CA SER A 412 -10.90 25.05 38.54
C SER A 412 -11.45 23.71 39.00
N GLU A 413 -10.65 23.01 39.80
CA GLU A 413 -10.90 21.74 40.49
C GLU A 413 -10.41 20.48 39.78
N GLU A 414 -9.35 19.93 40.37
CA GLU A 414 -8.79 18.60 40.14
C GLU A 414 -9.89 17.53 40.17
N ASN A 415 -9.77 16.49 39.34
CA ASN A 415 -10.56 15.26 39.37
C ASN A 415 -12.02 15.27 38.86
N ILE A 416 -12.40 16.17 37.95
CA ILE A 416 -13.74 16.09 37.33
C ILE A 416 -13.73 15.05 36.20
N GLN A 417 -14.40 13.91 36.42
CA GLN A 417 -14.69 12.92 35.37
C GLN A 417 -15.47 13.57 34.21
N PRO A 418 -15.14 13.29 32.94
CA PRO A 418 -15.81 13.87 31.80
C PRO A 418 -17.30 13.54 31.84
N ARG A 419 -18.15 14.57 31.69
CA ARG A 419 -19.60 14.36 31.64
C ARG A 419 -20.01 14.10 30.20
N LEU A 420 -20.43 12.88 29.90
CA LEU A 420 -20.90 12.48 28.57
C LEU A 420 -22.36 12.90 28.37
N LEU A 421 -22.76 13.06 27.10
CA LEU A 421 -24.14 13.25 26.67
C LEU A 421 -25.00 12.09 27.21
N PHE A 422 -25.88 12.40 28.15
CA PHE A 422 -26.69 11.40 28.86
C PHE A 422 -28.13 11.36 28.34
N SER A 423 -28.74 12.54 28.15
CA SER A 423 -30.07 12.65 27.59
C SER A 423 -30.25 13.96 26.84
N LEU A 424 -31.01 13.90 25.76
CA LEU A 424 -31.41 15.05 24.95
C LEU A 424 -32.94 15.14 24.94
N SER A 425 -33.50 16.33 25.14
CA SER A 425 -34.95 16.54 25.10
C SER A 425 -35.31 17.85 24.40
N GLY A 426 -36.50 17.87 23.81
CA GLY A 426 -37.05 19.00 23.06
C GLY A 426 -36.28 19.27 21.78
N ILE A 427 -35.73 18.23 21.15
CA ILE A 427 -35.04 18.37 19.86
C ILE A 427 -36.09 18.67 18.79
N ARG A 428 -35.86 19.72 18.01
CA ARG A 428 -36.62 20.08 16.81
C ARG A 428 -35.65 20.49 15.71
N GLN A 429 -35.98 20.16 14.48
CA GLN A 429 -35.21 20.55 13.29
C GLN A 429 -36.17 21.10 12.25
N TYR A 430 -35.74 22.13 11.51
CA TYR A 430 -36.65 22.94 10.68
C TYR A 430 -36.22 23.10 9.23
N ILE A 431 -34.93 22.93 8.94
CA ILE A 431 -34.35 23.18 7.63
C ILE A 431 -33.66 21.94 7.09
N ARG A 432 -33.66 21.78 5.77
CA ARG A 432 -32.91 20.75 5.02
C ARG A 432 -31.70 21.37 4.34
N GLY A 433 -30.55 20.69 4.37
CA GLY A 433 -29.37 21.07 3.57
C GLY A 433 -28.59 22.31 4.03
N ALA A 434 -28.66 22.69 5.32
CA ALA A 434 -27.86 23.77 5.85
C ALA A 434 -26.35 23.47 5.75
N GLN A 435 -25.58 24.39 5.18
CA GLN A 435 -24.12 24.26 5.02
C GLN A 435 -23.34 24.92 6.14
N ARG A 436 -23.91 25.96 6.77
CA ARG A 436 -23.32 26.66 7.90
C ARG A 436 -24.37 26.90 8.97
N LEU A 437 -23.95 26.83 10.22
CA LEU A 437 -24.78 27.13 11.37
C LEU A 437 -24.14 28.17 12.27
N ARG A 438 -25.00 29.03 12.80
CA ARG A 438 -24.77 29.94 13.90
C ARG A 438 -25.54 29.43 15.10
N GLY A 439 -24.90 29.30 16.25
CA GLY A 439 -25.53 28.74 17.44
C GLY A 439 -25.37 29.60 18.68
N HIS A 440 -26.32 29.44 19.59
CA HIS A 440 -26.30 30.03 20.92
C HIS A 440 -26.66 28.94 21.92
N LEU A 441 -25.70 28.62 22.78
CA LEU A 441 -25.81 27.65 23.86
C LEU A 441 -25.92 28.41 25.18
N VAL A 442 -26.97 28.16 25.95
CA VAL A 442 -27.20 28.79 27.25
C VAL A 442 -27.24 27.73 28.33
N ARG A 443 -26.52 27.96 29.43
CA ARG A 443 -26.59 27.11 30.60
C ARG A 443 -27.89 27.37 31.36
N LYS A 444 -28.63 26.31 31.71
CA LYS A 444 -29.82 26.45 32.57
C LYS A 444 -29.38 26.45 34.04
N THR A 445 -29.70 27.52 34.77
CA THR A 445 -29.59 27.56 36.23
C THR A 445 -30.59 26.60 36.85
N THR A 446 -30.12 25.40 37.16
CA THR A 446 -30.79 24.49 38.09
C THR A 446 -30.35 24.85 39.51
N GLU A 447 -31.28 24.87 40.47
CA GLU A 447 -30.92 24.89 41.90
C GLU A 447 -29.88 23.78 42.16
N PRO A 448 -28.87 23.99 43.03
CA PRO A 448 -27.81 23.02 43.27
C PRO A 448 -28.39 21.74 43.88
N SER A 449 -28.91 20.87 43.03
CA SER A 449 -29.29 19.52 43.40
C SER A 449 -28.00 18.72 43.55
N THR A 450 -27.98 17.86 44.55
CA THR A 450 -26.93 16.92 44.97
C THR A 450 -26.47 15.90 43.89
N SER A 451 -26.75 16.16 42.61
CA SER A 451 -26.85 15.15 41.55
C SER A 451 -25.73 15.21 40.49
N GLY A 452 -24.90 16.26 40.45
CA GLY A 452 -23.71 16.31 39.57
C GLY A 452 -23.99 16.42 38.06
N TYR A 453 -25.15 16.94 37.65
CA TYR A 453 -25.52 17.15 36.24
C TYR A 453 -25.34 18.62 35.83
N SER A 454 -25.06 18.85 34.54
CA SER A 454 -25.19 20.17 33.90
C SER A 454 -26.25 20.08 32.81
N GLU A 455 -27.13 21.08 32.74
CA GLU A 455 -28.18 21.18 31.72
C GLU A 455 -27.96 22.42 30.84
N TYR A 456 -28.00 22.23 29.53
CA TYR A 456 -27.85 23.29 28.53
C TYR A 456 -29.05 23.35 27.59
N ALA A 457 -29.30 24.51 27.02
CA ALA A 457 -30.23 24.70 25.90
C ALA A 457 -29.43 25.20 24.69
N LEU A 458 -29.69 24.64 23.51
CA LEU A 458 -29.03 25.02 22.26
C LEU A 458 -30.05 25.54 21.25
N ARG A 459 -29.70 26.63 20.57
CA ARG A 459 -30.45 27.19 19.43
C ARG A 459 -29.49 27.31 18.26
N LEU A 460 -29.89 26.84 17.08
CA LEU A 460 -29.08 26.83 15.86
C LEU A 460 -29.86 27.51 14.73
N ALA A 461 -29.24 28.46 14.05
CA ALA A 461 -29.75 29.14 12.86
C ALA A 461 -28.82 28.93 11.66
N ASP A 462 -29.35 29.04 10.44
CA ASP A 462 -28.54 29.05 9.22
C ASP A 462 -27.82 30.41 9.00
N ASP A 463 -27.10 30.52 7.89
CA ASP A 463 -26.39 31.75 7.48
C ASP A 463 -27.33 32.93 7.16
N THR A 464 -28.62 32.66 6.92
CA THR A 464 -29.68 33.65 6.74
C THR A 464 -30.45 33.94 8.03
N GLY A 465 -29.99 33.42 9.19
CA GLY A 465 -30.62 33.61 10.49
C GLY A 465 -31.93 32.84 10.70
N ARG A 466 -32.33 31.97 9.76
CA ARG A 466 -33.54 31.14 9.91
C ARG A 466 -33.28 30.01 10.89
N ALA A 467 -34.34 29.60 11.59
CA ALA A 467 -34.27 28.49 12.51
C ALA A 467 -33.84 27.20 11.83
N ALA A 468 -32.75 26.59 12.33
CA ALA A 468 -32.24 25.32 11.85
C ALA A 468 -32.57 24.18 12.82
N ALA A 469 -32.22 24.34 14.11
CA ALA A 469 -32.55 23.36 15.15
C ALA A 469 -32.66 23.98 16.55
N ILE A 470 -33.42 23.32 17.40
CA ILE A 470 -33.60 23.63 18.82
C ILE A 470 -33.30 22.38 19.62
N ILE A 471 -32.59 22.53 20.73
CA ILE A 471 -32.52 21.52 21.79
C ILE A 471 -32.86 22.21 23.10
N ASP A 472 -33.98 21.83 23.72
CA ASP A 472 -34.43 22.45 24.95
C ASP A 472 -33.58 22.03 26.16
N SER A 473 -33.11 20.79 26.19
CA SER A 473 -32.33 20.25 27.30
C SER A 473 -31.26 19.28 26.79
N ILE A 474 -29.99 19.61 27.05
CA ILE A 474 -28.82 18.76 26.88
C ILE A 474 -28.31 18.47 28.29
N VAL A 475 -28.49 17.23 28.75
CA VAL A 475 -28.03 16.81 30.06
C VAL A 475 -26.71 16.07 29.91
N LEU A 476 -25.68 16.61 30.55
CA LEU A 476 -24.38 15.97 30.67
C LEU A 476 -24.27 15.30 32.04
N LYS A 477 -23.94 14.01 32.06
CA LYS A 477 -23.78 13.22 33.30
C LYS A 477 -22.33 12.78 33.47
N SER A 478 -21.79 12.98 34.67
CA SER A 478 -20.52 12.38 35.07
C SER A 478 -20.67 10.86 35.13
N SER A 479 -19.96 10.13 34.28
CA SER A 479 -20.14 8.68 34.18
C SER A 479 -19.42 7.95 35.30
N ASN A 480 -20.15 7.30 36.21
CA ASN A 480 -19.61 6.30 37.15
C ASN A 480 -19.25 4.97 36.47
N SER A 481 -19.33 4.88 35.14
CA SER A 481 -18.87 3.69 34.42
C SER A 481 -17.38 3.50 34.73
N PRO A 482 -16.94 2.26 35.08
CA PRO A 482 -15.52 2.00 35.24
C PRO A 482 -14.83 2.50 33.98
N ARG A 483 -13.73 3.25 34.13
CA ARG A 483 -12.87 3.68 33.02
C ARG A 483 -12.93 2.58 31.97
N LEU A 484 -13.53 2.86 30.80
CA LEU A 484 -13.20 2.09 29.62
C LEU A 484 -11.72 2.41 29.47
N ALA A 485 -10.87 1.56 30.07
CA ALA A 485 -9.43 1.67 29.91
C ALA A 485 -9.25 1.83 28.41
N PRO A 486 -8.59 2.91 27.94
CA PRO A 486 -8.43 3.15 26.51
C PRO A 486 -8.01 1.81 25.92
N SER A 487 -8.82 1.28 24.98
CA SER A 487 -8.64 -0.06 24.43
C SER A 487 -7.18 -0.19 24.07
N ARG A 488 -6.41 -0.93 24.89
CA ARG A 488 -4.96 -0.90 24.80
C ARG A 488 -4.64 -1.58 23.48
N PRO A 489 -3.86 -0.94 22.58
CA PRO A 489 -3.39 -1.64 21.41
C PRO A 489 -2.64 -2.91 21.87
N PRO A 490 -2.72 -4.01 21.10
CA PRO A 490 -2.09 -5.25 21.53
C PRO A 490 -0.58 -5.06 21.65
N PHE A 491 0.02 -5.67 22.68
CA PHE A 491 1.45 -5.89 22.67
C PHE A 491 1.83 -6.86 21.56
N TYR A 492 2.93 -6.59 20.87
CA TYR A 492 3.55 -7.55 19.96
C TYR A 492 4.84 -8.09 20.56
N ARG A 493 5.25 -9.27 20.09
CA ARG A 493 6.55 -9.90 20.40
C ARG A 493 7.11 -10.58 19.15
N LEU A 494 8.40 -10.87 19.18
CA LEU A 494 9.02 -11.76 18.21
C LEU A 494 8.78 -13.22 18.62
N ALA A 495 8.27 -14.03 17.71
CA ALA A 495 8.22 -15.48 17.84
C ALA A 495 9.09 -16.09 16.76
N TRP A 496 10.00 -17.00 17.13
CA TRP A 496 10.77 -17.76 16.18
C TRP A 496 10.06 -19.08 15.87
N ARG A 497 9.73 -19.30 14.60
CA ARG A 497 8.98 -20.46 14.13
C ARG A 497 9.89 -21.44 13.43
N GLU A 498 9.75 -22.72 13.76
CA GLU A 498 10.43 -23.80 13.07
C GLU A 498 9.88 -23.95 11.65
N ILE A 499 10.79 -24.04 10.68
CA ILE A 499 10.46 -24.28 9.28
C ILE A 499 11.10 -25.57 8.79
N ALA A 500 10.39 -26.27 7.92
CA ALA A 500 10.93 -27.46 7.28
C ALA A 500 12.04 -27.03 6.28
N PRO A 501 13.21 -27.68 6.30
CA PRO A 501 14.27 -27.38 5.35
C PRO A 501 13.80 -27.67 3.93
N ASP A 502 14.18 -26.80 2.99
CA ASP A 502 13.83 -27.02 1.59
C ASP A 502 14.58 -28.26 1.05
N SER A 503 13.84 -29.14 0.37
CA SER A 503 14.32 -30.48 -0.04
C SER A 503 15.30 -30.46 -1.23
N SER A 504 15.73 -29.27 -1.65
CA SER A 504 16.68 -29.09 -2.74
C SER A 504 18.04 -29.73 -2.43
N THR A 505 18.45 -30.65 -3.29
CA THR A 505 19.74 -31.37 -3.20
C THR A 505 20.91 -30.61 -3.82
N THR A 506 20.69 -29.43 -4.42
CA THR A 506 21.78 -28.62 -4.97
C THR A 506 22.55 -27.95 -3.82
N LYS A 507 23.87 -28.19 -3.79
CA LYS A 507 24.79 -27.45 -2.92
C LYS A 507 25.16 -26.15 -3.62
N PRO A 508 24.72 -24.98 -3.14
CA PRO A 508 25.17 -23.71 -3.69
C PRO A 508 26.68 -23.59 -3.46
N LYS A 509 27.39 -23.03 -4.44
CA LYS A 509 28.83 -22.82 -4.30
C LYS A 509 29.06 -21.63 -3.37
N THR A 510 29.69 -21.88 -2.24
CA THR A 510 29.87 -20.92 -1.15
C THR A 510 31.26 -20.28 -1.20
N HIS A 511 31.34 -18.97 -0.95
CA HIS A 511 32.59 -18.24 -0.77
C HIS A 511 32.68 -17.73 0.66
N TRP A 512 33.58 -18.30 1.45
CA TRP A 512 33.68 -18.00 2.88
C TRP A 512 34.66 -16.87 3.13
N ILE A 513 34.21 -15.83 3.81
CA ILE A 513 35.00 -14.66 4.19
C ILE A 513 35.08 -14.68 5.70
N ILE A 514 36.28 -14.95 6.23
CA ILE A 514 36.53 -15.17 7.66
C ILE A 514 37.64 -14.22 8.12
N PRO A 515 37.28 -12.99 8.55
CA PRO A 515 38.25 -11.96 8.92
C PRO A 515 39.15 -12.36 10.10
N GLN A 516 38.62 -13.16 11.03
CA GLN A 516 39.36 -13.54 12.23
C GLN A 516 40.29 -14.72 12.02
N ASN A 517 41.58 -14.50 12.29
CA ASN A 517 42.64 -15.50 12.15
C ASN A 517 42.41 -16.79 12.95
N ARG A 518 41.85 -16.69 14.16
CA ARG A 518 41.58 -17.83 15.04
C ARG A 518 40.51 -18.73 14.43
N LEU A 519 39.36 -18.17 14.06
CA LEU A 519 38.25 -18.87 13.42
C LEU A 519 38.67 -19.43 12.05
N ARG A 520 39.39 -18.64 11.25
CA ARG A 520 39.88 -19.03 9.93
C ARG A 520 40.71 -20.31 9.97
N LYS A 521 41.73 -20.41 10.83
CA LYS A 521 42.59 -21.60 10.90
C LYS A 521 41.82 -22.90 11.19
N ARG A 522 40.74 -22.82 11.99
CA ARG A 522 39.89 -23.97 12.34
C ARG A 522 38.86 -24.28 11.24
N LEU A 523 38.13 -23.27 10.77
CA LEU A 523 37.07 -23.43 9.77
C LEU A 523 37.62 -23.77 8.38
N SER A 524 38.78 -23.23 7.99
CA SER A 524 39.41 -23.59 6.71
C SER A 524 39.73 -25.09 6.59
N ARG A 525 39.92 -25.79 7.72
CA ARG A 525 40.14 -27.24 7.71
C ARG A 525 38.83 -28.00 7.50
N LEU A 526 37.79 -27.64 8.25
CA LEU A 526 36.45 -28.23 8.14
C LEU A 526 35.83 -27.98 6.76
N ILE A 527 35.97 -26.77 6.22
CA ILE A 527 35.45 -26.40 4.90
C ILE A 527 36.18 -27.19 3.79
N LYS A 528 37.51 -27.31 3.85
CA LYS A 528 38.28 -28.11 2.88
C LYS A 528 37.99 -29.60 2.91
N GLU A 529 37.60 -30.14 4.06
CA GLU A 529 37.24 -31.55 4.22
C GLU A 529 35.85 -31.88 3.66
N HIS A 530 34.96 -30.88 3.52
CA HIS A 530 33.55 -31.08 3.17
C HIS A 530 33.06 -30.34 1.91
N ASP A 531 33.83 -29.41 1.34
CA ASP A 531 33.39 -28.55 0.24
C ASP A 531 34.52 -28.13 -0.74
N THR A 532 34.14 -27.72 -1.94
CA THR A 532 35.00 -27.10 -2.97
C THR A 532 35.17 -25.59 -2.78
N SER A 533 34.79 -25.06 -1.61
CA SER A 533 34.69 -23.64 -1.32
C SER A 533 36.04 -22.96 -1.14
N CYS A 534 36.10 -21.69 -1.55
CA CYS A 534 37.22 -20.81 -1.29
C CYS A 534 37.06 -20.13 0.08
N THR A 535 38.16 -20.03 0.83
CA THR A 535 38.21 -19.27 2.09
C THR A 535 39.13 -18.08 1.94
N TYR A 536 38.61 -16.88 2.23
CA TYR A 536 39.31 -15.61 2.16
C TYR A 536 39.43 -14.98 3.55
N ASP A 537 40.44 -14.13 3.73
CA ASP A 537 40.70 -13.45 5.00
C ASP A 537 40.26 -12.00 5.05
N ASP A 538 40.01 -11.41 3.90
CA ASP A 538 39.48 -10.07 3.79
C ASP A 538 38.54 -9.98 2.58
N MET A 539 37.57 -9.07 2.68
CA MET A 539 36.58 -8.82 1.63
C MET A 539 37.26 -8.38 0.32
N HIS A 540 38.29 -7.51 0.38
CA HIS A 540 38.99 -7.07 -0.83
C HIS A 540 39.78 -8.21 -1.47
N GLN A 541 40.37 -9.10 -0.68
CA GLN A 541 41.03 -10.30 -1.21
C GLN A 541 40.01 -11.22 -1.90
N ALA A 542 38.86 -11.45 -1.27
CA ALA A 542 37.79 -12.23 -1.86
C ALA A 542 37.42 -11.65 -3.24
N LEU A 543 37.12 -10.34 -3.30
CA LEU A 543 36.75 -9.60 -4.50
C LEU A 543 37.82 -9.56 -5.60
N ALA A 544 39.10 -9.60 -5.26
CA ALA A 544 40.20 -9.63 -6.23
C ALA A 544 40.23 -10.94 -7.03
N THR A 545 39.86 -12.06 -6.40
CA THR A 545 39.76 -13.39 -7.02
C THR A 545 38.34 -13.75 -7.47
N PHE A 546 37.37 -12.87 -7.18
CA PHE A 546 35.95 -13.14 -7.36
C PHE A 546 35.51 -13.06 -8.83
N SER A 547 34.97 -14.16 -9.36
CA SER A 547 34.32 -14.24 -10.67
C SER A 547 32.92 -14.83 -10.48
N PRO A 548 31.94 -14.00 -10.08
CA PRO A 548 30.64 -14.48 -9.62
C PRO A 548 29.80 -15.09 -10.75
N GLN A 549 29.12 -16.18 -10.44
CA GLN A 549 28.08 -16.79 -11.28
C GLN A 549 26.70 -16.64 -10.62
N PRO A 550 25.59 -16.70 -11.40
CA PRO A 550 24.23 -16.46 -10.90
C PRO A 550 23.68 -17.40 -9.80
N ASP A 551 24.46 -18.39 -9.35
CA ASP A 551 24.04 -19.42 -8.37
C ASP A 551 25.01 -19.53 -7.16
N GLU A 552 25.88 -18.54 -6.97
CA GLU A 552 26.85 -18.51 -5.88
C GLU A 552 26.36 -17.63 -4.71
N ILE A 553 26.81 -17.93 -3.48
CA ILE A 553 26.55 -17.10 -2.28
C ILE A 553 27.85 -16.81 -1.54
N ALA A 554 28.01 -15.56 -1.11
CA ALA A 554 29.11 -15.18 -0.21
C ALA A 554 28.67 -15.29 1.24
N VAL A 555 29.49 -15.93 2.07
CA VAL A 555 29.23 -16.15 3.50
C VAL A 555 30.27 -15.39 4.30
N PHE A 556 29.84 -14.36 5.02
CA PHE A 556 30.69 -13.55 5.87
C PHE A 556 30.48 -13.94 7.33
N ILE A 557 31.50 -14.51 7.96
CA ILE A 557 31.47 -14.82 9.40
C ILE A 557 31.78 -13.54 10.17
N ALA A 558 30.82 -13.04 10.94
CA ALA A 558 31.02 -11.87 11.77
C ALA A 558 32.15 -12.14 12.79
N PRO A 559 33.06 -11.17 12.99
CA PRO A 559 34.10 -11.31 14.00
C PRO A 559 33.49 -11.38 15.40
N ASP A 560 33.98 -12.28 16.25
CA ASP A 560 33.66 -12.28 17.67
C ASP A 560 34.29 -11.05 18.34
N GLY A 561 33.57 -10.40 19.25
CA GLY A 561 34.24 -9.50 20.21
C GLY A 561 35.06 -10.38 21.15
N ASP A 562 36.29 -9.97 21.51
CA ASP A 562 36.90 -10.54 22.71
C ASP A 562 35.92 -10.33 23.88
N ASP A 563 35.83 -11.25 24.85
CA ASP A 563 34.82 -11.31 25.95
C ASP A 563 34.72 -10.07 26.86
N THR A 564 35.32 -8.95 26.47
CA THR A 564 35.16 -7.61 26.99
C THR A 564 34.44 -6.75 25.94
N PRO A 565 33.22 -6.24 26.20
CA PRO A 565 32.52 -5.33 25.30
C PRO A 565 33.12 -3.92 25.37
N GLU A 566 34.40 -3.81 25.01
CA GLU A 566 35.00 -2.57 24.57
C GLU A 566 34.52 -2.34 23.14
N PHE A 567 33.32 -1.74 23.01
CA PHE A 567 32.72 -1.29 21.74
C PHE A 567 33.63 -0.38 20.90
N ILE A 568 34.79 0.00 21.42
CA ILE A 568 35.64 1.08 20.91
C ILE A 568 36.86 0.51 20.16
N ASP A 569 37.42 -0.64 20.55
CA ASP A 569 38.69 -1.12 19.97
C ASP A 569 38.50 -2.17 18.85
N HIS A 570 37.48 -3.04 18.93
CA HIS A 570 37.19 -4.09 17.95
C HIS A 570 35.69 -4.23 17.64
N ASN A 571 35.04 -3.16 17.14
CA ASN A 571 33.59 -3.15 16.88
C ASN A 571 33.19 -4.05 15.69
N PRO A 572 32.49 -5.19 15.89
CA PRO A 572 32.00 -6.04 14.79
C PRO A 572 31.11 -5.27 13.81
N THR A 573 30.40 -4.25 14.32
CA THR A 573 29.52 -3.38 13.53
C THR A 573 30.27 -2.60 12.46
N HIS A 574 31.50 -2.13 12.75
CA HIS A 574 32.33 -1.44 11.74
C HIS A 574 32.80 -2.41 10.66
N CYS A 575 33.22 -3.62 11.07
CA CYS A 575 33.66 -4.64 10.14
C CYS A 575 32.53 -5.03 9.17
N VAL A 576 31.32 -5.24 9.69
CA VAL A 576 30.15 -5.56 8.87
C VAL A 576 29.69 -4.37 8.04
N LEU A 577 29.66 -3.14 8.57
CA LEU A 577 29.36 -1.95 7.76
C LEU A 577 30.31 -1.86 6.57
N ASN A 578 31.62 -1.97 6.79
CA ASN A 578 32.62 -1.93 5.73
C ASN A 578 32.43 -3.07 4.72
N ALA A 579 32.10 -4.28 5.19
CA ALA A 579 31.79 -5.42 4.33
C ALA A 579 30.56 -5.16 3.45
N LEU A 580 29.47 -4.62 4.02
CA LEU A 580 28.24 -4.26 3.31
C LEU A 580 28.52 -3.16 2.28
N GLN A 581 29.23 -2.10 2.64
CA GLN A 581 29.57 -0.99 1.75
C GLN A 581 30.47 -1.44 0.60
N THR A 582 31.51 -2.24 0.90
CA THR A 582 32.40 -2.81 -0.11
C THR A 582 31.66 -3.72 -1.08
N TRP A 583 30.69 -4.52 -0.58
CA TRP A 583 29.82 -5.34 -1.41
C TRP A 583 28.85 -4.50 -2.27
N ILE A 584 28.38 -3.36 -1.75
CA ILE A 584 27.51 -2.46 -2.51
C ILE A 584 28.27 -1.79 -3.66
N ASP A 585 29.51 -1.37 -3.39
CA ASP A 585 30.32 -0.61 -4.35
C ASP A 585 30.94 -1.48 -5.45
N GLU A 586 30.98 -2.80 -5.30
CA GLU A 586 31.50 -3.71 -6.32
C GLU A 586 30.41 -4.15 -7.32
N PRO A 587 30.43 -3.68 -8.58
CA PRO A 587 29.37 -3.99 -9.55
C PRO A 587 29.25 -5.48 -9.88
N ARG A 588 30.33 -6.25 -9.76
CA ARG A 588 30.33 -7.71 -10.03
C ARG A 588 29.44 -8.48 -9.04
N THR A 589 29.24 -7.96 -7.83
CA THR A 589 28.44 -8.61 -6.78
C THR A 589 26.94 -8.28 -6.86
N ALA A 590 26.50 -7.55 -7.90
CA ALA A 590 25.15 -7.07 -7.99
C ALA A 590 24.09 -8.20 -7.99
N ASP A 591 24.45 -9.38 -8.49
CA ASP A 591 23.60 -10.59 -8.53
C ASP A 591 23.99 -11.65 -7.49
N VAL A 592 24.98 -11.37 -6.62
CA VAL A 592 25.42 -12.34 -5.61
C VAL A 592 24.97 -11.90 -4.21
N PRO A 593 24.19 -12.74 -3.51
CA PRO A 593 23.79 -12.46 -2.15
C PRO A 593 24.96 -12.60 -1.16
N LEU A 594 24.98 -11.71 -0.16
CA LEU A 594 25.91 -11.77 0.97
C LEU A 594 25.15 -12.20 2.23
N LEU A 595 25.50 -13.36 2.77
CA LEU A 595 25.01 -13.88 4.04
C LEU A 595 25.93 -13.44 5.17
N ILE A 596 25.38 -12.73 6.15
CA ILE A 596 26.06 -12.39 7.41
C ILE A 596 25.71 -13.45 8.45
N VAL A 597 26.74 -14.13 8.96
CA VAL A 597 26.59 -15.18 9.98
C VAL A 597 27.04 -14.65 11.34
N THR A 598 26.14 -14.70 12.32
CA THR A 598 26.40 -14.31 13.72
C THR A 598 26.35 -15.54 14.64
N GLN A 599 26.97 -15.44 15.82
CA GLN A 599 27.07 -16.54 16.80
C GLN A 599 26.39 -16.14 18.11
N GLY A 600 25.20 -16.67 18.40
CA GLY A 600 24.48 -16.40 19.65
C GLY A 600 24.27 -14.91 19.89
N ALA A 601 23.96 -14.16 18.82
CA ALA A 601 23.79 -12.71 18.85
C ALA A 601 22.34 -12.28 19.13
N ILE A 602 21.40 -13.22 19.05
CA ILE A 602 19.98 -13.01 19.33
C ILE A 602 19.43 -14.17 20.16
N ALA A 603 18.30 -13.92 20.84
CA ALA A 603 17.52 -14.97 21.51
C ALA A 603 16.35 -15.40 20.61
N THR A 604 16.13 -16.70 20.50
CA THR A 604 15.03 -17.30 19.74
C THR A 604 13.80 -17.62 20.62
N ASN A 605 13.98 -17.64 21.94
CA ASN A 605 12.92 -17.80 22.91
C ASN A 605 13.19 -16.98 24.19
N ASP A 606 12.18 -16.87 25.05
CA ASP A 606 12.21 -15.97 26.22
C ASP A 606 13.27 -16.34 27.27
N GLY A 607 13.67 -17.62 27.36
CA GLY A 607 14.65 -18.12 28.34
C GLY A 607 16.09 -18.24 27.81
N GLU A 608 16.30 -18.00 26.51
CA GLU A 608 17.60 -18.16 25.87
C GLU A 608 18.56 -17.01 26.22
N ASN A 609 19.82 -17.36 26.49
CA ASN A 609 20.88 -16.38 26.67
C ASN A 609 21.37 -15.82 25.33
N VAL A 610 21.95 -14.62 25.37
CA VAL A 610 22.70 -14.04 24.25
C VAL A 610 24.17 -13.96 24.67
N PRO A 611 25.00 -14.97 24.35
CA PRO A 611 26.41 -14.99 24.76
C PRO A 611 27.26 -13.95 24.02
N ASN A 612 26.95 -13.62 22.77
CA ASN A 612 27.74 -12.68 21.96
C ASN A 612 27.00 -11.36 21.71
N LEU A 613 26.77 -10.62 22.80
CA LEU A 613 26.07 -9.33 22.76
C LEU A 613 26.72 -8.31 21.81
N ALA A 614 28.03 -8.40 21.57
CA ALA A 614 28.75 -7.51 20.66
C ALA A 614 28.31 -7.67 19.19
N GLN A 615 27.71 -8.81 18.82
CA GLN A 615 27.17 -9.07 17.48
C GLN A 615 25.68 -8.72 17.34
N SER A 616 24.95 -8.48 18.44
CA SER A 616 23.53 -8.08 18.39
C SER A 616 23.25 -6.82 17.55
N PRO A 617 24.10 -5.77 17.54
CA PRO A 617 23.90 -4.60 16.68
C PRO A 617 23.86 -4.92 15.17
N LEU A 618 24.52 -6.00 14.74
CA LEU A 618 24.58 -6.41 13.34
C LEU A 618 23.20 -6.71 12.77
N TRP A 619 22.30 -7.26 13.60
CA TRP A 619 20.94 -7.59 13.21
C TRP A 619 20.13 -6.34 12.83
N GLY A 620 20.22 -5.27 13.63
CA GLY A 620 19.58 -4.00 13.30
C GLY A 620 20.14 -3.36 12.03
N LEU A 621 21.48 -3.36 11.89
CA LEU A 621 22.16 -2.80 10.71
C LEU A 621 21.78 -3.53 9.41
N VAL A 622 21.84 -4.87 9.41
CA VAL A 622 21.59 -5.68 8.22
C VAL A 622 20.09 -5.72 7.87
N ARG A 623 19.18 -5.63 8.85
CA ARG A 623 17.74 -5.45 8.56
C ARG A 623 17.47 -4.16 7.78
N THR A 624 18.16 -3.06 8.12
CA THR A 624 18.09 -1.84 7.31
C THR A 624 18.72 -2.03 5.93
N ALA A 625 19.82 -2.78 5.83
CA ALA A 625 20.42 -3.14 4.54
C ALA A 625 19.47 -3.96 3.65
N GLN A 626 18.71 -4.89 4.22
CA GLN A 626 17.68 -5.68 3.52
C GLN A 626 16.58 -4.80 2.95
N LEU A 627 16.19 -3.75 3.67
CA LEU A 627 15.18 -2.79 3.22
C LEU A 627 15.71 -1.83 2.14
N GLU A 628 16.95 -1.36 2.26
CA GLU A 628 17.57 -0.46 1.27
C GLU A 628 18.00 -1.19 -0.01
N TYR A 629 18.40 -2.47 0.11
CA TYR A 629 18.87 -3.30 -1.00
C TYR A 629 18.21 -4.70 -0.97
N PRO A 630 16.92 -4.80 -1.36
CA PRO A 630 16.18 -6.06 -1.32
C PRO A 630 16.87 -7.20 -2.08
N GLY A 631 16.89 -8.39 -1.45
CA GLY A 631 17.47 -9.61 -2.04
C GLY A 631 19.00 -9.69 -2.03
N ARG A 632 19.73 -8.65 -1.59
CA ARG A 632 21.21 -8.65 -1.57
C ARG A 632 21.83 -9.16 -0.27
N PHE A 633 21.12 -9.07 0.85
CA PHE A 633 21.67 -9.36 2.18
C PHE A 633 20.80 -10.30 2.99
N TYR A 634 21.44 -11.22 3.71
CA TYR A 634 20.78 -12.26 4.50
C TYR A 634 21.41 -12.37 5.89
N LEU A 635 20.63 -12.83 6.88
CA LEU A 635 21.09 -13.04 8.25
C LEU A 635 20.92 -14.51 8.67
N LEU A 636 21.96 -15.07 9.29
CA LEU A 636 21.91 -16.38 9.92
C LEU A 636 22.59 -16.32 11.29
N ASP A 637 21.85 -16.60 12.37
CA ASP A 637 22.45 -16.78 13.70
C ASP A 637 22.62 -18.26 14.04
N ILE A 638 23.78 -18.64 14.57
CA ILE A 638 24.11 -20.02 15.00
C ILE A 638 24.55 -20.02 16.46
N ASN A 639 24.57 -21.17 17.15
CA ASN A 639 25.03 -21.21 18.54
C ASN A 639 26.53 -20.88 18.66
N GLU A 640 27.36 -21.77 18.12
CA GLU A 640 28.81 -21.62 18.05
C GLU A 640 29.26 -22.21 16.72
N VAL A 641 30.10 -21.49 15.98
CA VAL A 641 30.55 -21.88 14.65
C VAL A 641 31.37 -23.18 14.68
N GLU A 642 32.06 -23.45 15.79
CA GLU A 642 32.89 -24.66 15.96
C GLU A 642 32.06 -25.93 16.19
N ASN A 643 30.88 -25.79 16.78
CA ASN A 643 29.99 -26.90 17.13
C ASN A 643 28.81 -27.07 16.16
N THR A 644 28.64 -26.14 15.22
CA THR A 644 27.59 -26.19 14.21
C THR A 644 28.05 -26.97 12.97
N ALA A 645 27.31 -28.02 12.60
CA ALA A 645 27.65 -28.80 11.41
C ALA A 645 27.51 -27.96 10.13
N LEU A 646 28.55 -27.97 9.27
CA LEU A 646 28.53 -27.26 7.98
C LEU A 646 27.34 -27.66 7.09
N SER A 647 26.92 -28.93 7.17
CA SER A 647 25.73 -29.40 6.45
C SER A 647 24.47 -28.64 6.85
N SER A 648 24.30 -28.30 8.12
CA SER A 648 23.15 -27.54 8.62
C SER A 648 23.17 -26.09 8.14
N ILE A 649 24.36 -25.48 8.03
CA ILE A 649 24.52 -24.15 7.44
C ILE A 649 24.13 -24.16 5.97
N HIS A 650 24.55 -25.18 5.20
CA HIS A 650 24.14 -25.31 3.80
C HIS A 650 22.63 -25.53 3.65
N THR A 651 22.00 -26.32 4.52
CA THR A 651 20.55 -26.48 4.53
C THR A 651 19.83 -25.16 4.82
N ALA A 652 20.35 -24.35 5.77
CA ALA A 652 19.81 -23.02 6.04
C ALA A 652 19.96 -22.08 4.82
N ILE A 653 21.11 -22.11 4.14
CA ILE A 653 21.35 -21.31 2.93
C ILE A 653 20.29 -21.56 1.86
N ASN A 654 19.90 -22.82 1.65
CA ASN A 654 18.88 -23.17 0.66
C ASN A 654 17.49 -22.59 0.98
N THR A 655 17.26 -22.16 2.23
CA THR A 655 15.99 -21.60 2.68
C THR A 655 15.96 -20.06 2.59
N LEU A 656 17.11 -19.43 2.35
CA LEU A 656 17.25 -17.96 2.36
C LEU A 656 16.50 -17.26 1.23
N SER A 657 16.23 -17.94 0.10
CA SER A 657 15.47 -17.38 -1.02
C SER A 657 14.05 -16.93 -0.63
N HIS A 658 13.49 -17.51 0.43
CA HIS A 658 12.14 -17.20 0.94
C HIS A 658 12.16 -16.53 2.31
N GLU A 659 13.19 -16.80 3.11
CA GLU A 659 13.31 -16.32 4.49
C GLU A 659 14.61 -15.53 4.66
N PRO A 660 14.57 -14.19 4.66
CA PRO A 660 15.78 -13.36 4.68
C PRO A 660 16.57 -13.41 6.00
N GLN A 661 15.97 -13.99 7.05
CA GLN A 661 16.50 -14.02 8.42
C GLN A 661 16.26 -15.40 9.03
N LEU A 662 17.33 -16.09 9.43
CA LEU A 662 17.27 -17.43 9.99
C LEU A 662 18.06 -17.53 11.31
N ALA A 663 17.68 -18.48 12.16
CA ALA A 663 18.47 -18.94 13.29
C ALA A 663 18.55 -20.46 13.30
N LEU A 664 19.73 -21.01 13.58
CA LEU A 664 19.95 -22.45 13.75
C LEU A 664 20.11 -22.77 15.24
N ARG A 665 19.19 -23.58 15.77
CA ARG A 665 19.18 -24.04 17.16
C ARG A 665 18.94 -25.54 17.20
N GLU A 666 19.84 -26.30 17.82
CA GLU A 666 19.70 -27.76 17.99
C GLU A 666 19.38 -28.52 16.67
N GLY A 667 19.92 -28.05 15.54
CA GLY A 667 19.67 -28.63 14.22
C GLY A 667 18.35 -28.21 13.55
N LYS A 668 17.55 -27.37 14.19
CA LYS A 668 16.32 -26.79 13.65
C LYS A 668 16.59 -25.43 13.01
N ILE A 669 15.91 -25.16 11.90
CA ILE A 669 15.91 -23.85 11.24
C ILE A 669 14.70 -23.08 11.74
N LEU A 670 14.96 -21.90 12.30
CA LEU A 670 13.95 -21.01 12.84
C LEU A 670 13.92 -19.71 12.03
N THR A 671 12.74 -19.13 11.85
CA THR A 671 12.52 -17.82 11.21
C THR A 671 11.69 -16.89 12.11
N PRO A 672 11.95 -15.56 12.14
CA PRO A 672 11.20 -14.66 12.99
C PRO A 672 9.81 -14.33 12.42
N ARG A 673 8.83 -14.23 13.30
CA ARG A 673 7.46 -13.77 13.06
C ARG A 673 7.05 -12.79 14.14
N LEU A 674 6.44 -11.68 13.73
CA LEU A 674 5.76 -10.79 14.64
C LEU A 674 4.43 -11.45 15.03
N VAL A 675 4.13 -11.51 16.32
CA VAL A 675 2.88 -12.08 16.83
C VAL A 675 2.33 -11.21 17.95
N LYS A 676 1.03 -11.28 18.22
CA LYS A 676 0.46 -10.69 19.44
C LYS A 676 1.07 -11.40 20.66
N ALA A 677 1.43 -10.65 21.68
CA ALA A 677 2.11 -11.18 22.86
C ALA A 677 1.22 -12.16 23.66
N ALA A 678 -0.09 -11.92 23.68
CA ALA A 678 -1.13 -12.80 24.24
C ALA A 678 -2.31 -12.93 23.27
N GLY A 679 -3.15 -13.97 23.45
CA GLY A 679 -4.24 -14.32 22.53
C GLY A 679 -5.30 -13.21 22.33
N ASN A 680 -5.60 -12.46 23.38
CA ASN A 680 -6.48 -11.28 23.35
C ASN A 680 -5.72 -9.95 23.18
N GLY A 681 -4.38 -9.98 23.16
CA GLY A 681 -3.54 -8.78 23.15
C GLY A 681 -3.28 -8.14 24.51
N ASP A 682 -3.89 -8.65 25.58
CA ASP A 682 -3.66 -8.24 26.98
C ASP A 682 -2.69 -9.21 27.66
N LEU A 683 -1.63 -8.68 28.28
CA LEU A 683 -0.57 -9.50 28.91
C LEU A 683 -1.05 -10.22 30.18
N THR A 684 -2.28 -9.97 30.63
CA THR A 684 -2.90 -10.63 31.80
C THR A 684 -3.00 -12.15 31.67
N ASP A 685 -3.12 -12.67 30.44
CA ASP A 685 -3.19 -14.11 30.13
C ASP A 685 -1.82 -14.76 29.84
N TYR A 686 -0.71 -14.02 29.94
CA TYR A 686 0.64 -14.52 29.60
C TYR A 686 1.20 -15.58 30.58
N ASN A 687 0.38 -16.14 31.47
CA ASN A 687 0.77 -17.20 32.42
C ASN A 687 0.64 -18.59 31.78
N HIS A 688 1.63 -19.01 30.99
CA HIS A 688 1.83 -20.43 30.66
C HIS A 688 2.78 -21.10 31.67
N ALA A 689 2.42 -22.32 32.10
CA ALA A 689 3.05 -23.05 33.20
C ALA A 689 4.52 -23.49 33.01
N ASP A 690 5.12 -23.23 31.84
CA ASP A 690 6.47 -23.68 31.45
C ASP A 690 7.49 -22.53 31.26
N GLN A 691 7.16 -21.29 31.62
CA GLN A 691 8.06 -20.13 31.42
C GLN A 691 8.78 -19.68 32.70
N PRO A 692 10.03 -19.19 32.61
CA PRO A 692 10.77 -18.67 33.77
C PRO A 692 10.04 -17.48 34.40
N GLU A 693 9.94 -17.46 35.73
CA GLU A 693 9.30 -16.37 36.48
C GLU A 693 9.94 -15.01 36.13
N ASN A 694 9.12 -13.97 35.93
CA ASN A 694 9.61 -12.61 35.71
C ASN A 694 10.27 -12.10 37.02
N PRO A 695 11.57 -11.76 37.02
CA PRO A 695 12.23 -11.22 38.22
C PRO A 695 11.82 -9.77 38.55
N SER A 696 11.03 -9.13 37.69
CA SER A 696 10.54 -7.76 37.92
C SER A 696 9.50 -7.73 39.05
N ARG A 697 9.61 -6.73 39.93
CA ARG A 697 8.80 -6.58 41.15
C ARG A 697 8.16 -5.19 41.20
N ASN A 698 7.18 -5.04 42.09
CA ASN A 698 6.60 -3.72 42.38
C ASN A 698 7.69 -2.74 42.83
N LEU A 699 7.58 -1.48 42.36
CA LEU A 699 8.50 -0.43 42.77
C LEU A 699 8.38 -0.16 44.27
N ASN A 700 9.53 -0.03 44.95
CA ASN A 700 9.60 0.40 46.34
C ASN A 700 9.44 1.93 46.40
N PRO A 701 8.38 2.46 47.07
CA PRO A 701 8.17 3.90 47.21
C PRO A 701 9.34 4.63 47.89
N ASP A 702 10.04 3.96 48.81
CA ASP A 702 11.16 4.51 49.58
C ASP A 702 12.53 4.29 48.88
N GLY A 703 12.54 3.62 47.73
CA GLY A 703 13.74 3.40 46.91
C GLY A 703 13.95 4.48 45.85
N THR A 704 15.18 4.62 45.39
CA THR A 704 15.55 5.58 44.34
C THR A 704 15.34 4.98 42.95
N VAL A 705 14.66 5.72 42.06
CA VAL A 705 14.52 5.40 40.64
C VAL A 705 15.46 6.27 39.81
N LEU A 706 16.42 5.65 39.11
CA LEU A 706 17.32 6.31 38.17
C LEU A 706 16.69 6.36 36.77
N ILE A 707 16.50 7.56 36.22
CA ILE A 707 16.05 7.77 34.83
C ILE A 707 17.17 8.45 34.05
N THR A 708 17.80 7.72 33.14
CA THR A 708 18.83 8.29 32.24
C THR A 708 18.18 8.86 30.98
N GLY A 709 18.64 10.01 30.51
CA GLY A 709 17.85 10.82 29.58
C GLY A 709 16.70 11.53 30.27
N GLY A 710 16.73 11.63 31.61
CA GLY A 710 15.63 12.09 32.46
C GLY A 710 15.17 13.54 32.24
N THR A 711 15.98 14.36 31.57
CA THR A 711 15.60 15.73 31.18
C THR A 711 15.07 15.83 29.74
N GLY A 712 15.06 14.74 28.98
CA GLY A 712 14.46 14.66 27.64
C GLY A 712 12.93 14.58 27.71
N ALA A 713 12.26 14.69 26.55
CA ALA A 713 10.80 14.70 26.46
C ALA A 713 10.16 13.47 27.15
N LEU A 714 10.59 12.26 26.80
CA LEU A 714 10.05 11.02 27.41
C LEU A 714 10.44 10.91 28.89
N GLY A 715 11.70 11.20 29.25
CA GLY A 715 12.18 11.11 30.62
C GLY A 715 11.39 11.98 31.60
N LYS A 716 11.03 13.21 31.19
CA LYS A 716 10.17 14.14 31.96
C LYS A 716 8.78 13.56 32.20
N VAL A 717 8.15 13.03 31.15
CA VAL A 717 6.79 12.46 31.20
C VAL A 717 6.76 11.24 32.12
N ILE A 718 7.75 10.35 31.99
CA ILE A 718 7.88 9.14 32.83
C ILE A 718 8.13 9.50 34.29
N ALA A 719 9.02 10.46 34.56
CA ALA A 719 9.32 10.89 35.93
C ALA A 719 8.06 11.36 36.66
N LYS A 720 7.25 12.22 36.01
CA LYS A 720 5.98 12.69 36.57
C LYS A 720 4.99 11.54 36.79
N HIS A 721 4.82 10.69 35.78
CA HIS A 721 3.91 9.54 35.83
C HIS A 721 4.24 8.57 36.98
N LEU A 722 5.53 8.28 37.20
CA LEU A 722 5.96 7.39 38.29
C LEU A 722 5.71 7.97 39.68
N VAL A 723 5.86 9.29 39.85
CA VAL A 723 5.56 9.97 41.12
C VAL A 723 4.05 10.02 41.37
N GLU A 724 3.26 10.39 40.35
CA GLU A 724 1.80 10.53 40.44
C GLU A 724 1.08 9.18 40.64
N HIS A 725 1.41 8.17 39.83
CA HIS A 725 0.62 6.94 39.74
C HIS A 725 1.26 5.74 40.42
N HIS A 726 2.59 5.70 40.54
CA HIS A 726 3.32 4.57 41.14
C HIS A 726 3.89 4.86 42.52
N GLY A 727 3.70 6.07 43.04
CA GLY A 727 4.07 6.46 44.40
C GLY A 727 5.59 6.56 44.62
N VAL A 728 6.37 6.73 43.56
CA VAL A 728 7.82 6.93 43.67
C VAL A 728 8.12 8.24 44.38
N ARG A 729 8.98 8.22 45.39
CA ARG A 729 9.34 9.42 46.17
C ARG A 729 10.77 9.90 45.97
N HIS A 730 11.66 9.06 45.47
CA HIS A 730 13.07 9.44 45.22
C HIS A 730 13.41 9.21 43.75
N VAL A 731 13.67 10.30 43.02
CA VAL A 731 13.92 10.26 41.57
C VAL A 731 15.28 10.88 41.25
N LEU A 732 16.15 10.09 40.61
CA LEU A 732 17.46 10.55 40.12
C LEU A 732 17.42 10.67 38.60
N LEU A 733 17.45 11.90 38.08
CA LEU A 733 17.39 12.20 36.65
C LEU A 733 18.79 12.51 36.13
N ALA A 734 19.34 11.63 35.31
CA ALA A 734 20.68 11.79 34.75
C ALA A 734 20.62 12.14 33.26
N SER A 735 21.36 13.15 32.84
CA SER A 735 21.55 13.49 31.42
C SER A 735 22.85 14.26 31.22
N ARG A 736 23.39 14.32 30.00
CA ARG A 736 24.64 15.07 29.72
C ARG A 736 24.55 16.55 30.11
N ARG A 737 23.38 17.18 29.92
CA ARG A 737 23.14 18.60 30.23
C ARG A 737 22.80 18.84 31.71
N GLY A 738 22.31 17.83 32.43
CA GLY A 738 21.89 17.94 33.83
C GLY A 738 20.96 19.13 34.08
N LYS A 739 21.26 19.92 35.12
CA LYS A 739 20.48 21.13 35.49
C LYS A 739 20.47 22.22 34.41
N GLY A 740 21.41 22.19 33.46
CA GLY A 740 21.47 23.11 32.33
C GLY A 740 20.51 22.76 31.19
N ALA A 741 19.74 21.66 31.29
CA ALA A 741 18.77 21.29 30.27
C ALA A 741 17.53 22.23 30.26
N PRO A 742 16.96 22.55 29.08
CA PRO A 742 15.72 23.32 28.99
C PRO A 742 14.59 22.71 29.83
N GLY A 743 13.96 23.51 30.68
CA GLY A 743 12.86 23.08 31.55
C GLY A 743 13.26 22.21 32.75
N ALA A 744 14.55 22.01 33.04
CA ALA A 744 15.00 21.20 34.19
C ALA A 744 14.53 21.74 35.55
N ASN A 745 14.56 23.06 35.76
CA ASN A 745 14.10 23.67 37.01
C ASN A 745 12.58 23.57 37.18
N ALA A 746 11.82 23.71 36.10
CA ALA A 746 10.38 23.50 36.12
C ALA A 746 10.04 22.05 36.50
N LEU A 747 10.73 21.08 35.89
CA LEU A 747 10.57 19.66 36.22
C LEU A 747 10.86 19.35 37.69
N LEU A 748 11.93 19.91 38.27
CA LEU A 748 12.22 19.73 39.70
C LEU A 748 11.11 20.28 40.58
N LYS A 749 10.58 21.45 40.23
CA LYS A 749 9.47 22.08 40.95
C LYS A 749 8.21 21.23 40.86
N ASP A 750 7.84 20.79 39.66
CA ASP A 750 6.66 19.95 39.43
C ASP A 750 6.74 18.63 40.22
N LEU A 751 7.89 17.95 40.20
CA LEU A 751 8.08 16.70 40.95
C LEU A 751 8.05 16.92 42.47
N ALA A 752 8.55 18.08 42.96
CA ALA A 752 8.48 18.44 44.36
C ALA A 752 7.03 18.75 44.82
N GLU A 753 6.25 19.44 43.99
CA GLU A 753 4.81 19.70 44.23
C GLU A 753 4.01 18.39 44.28
N LEU A 754 4.40 17.39 43.49
CA LEU A 754 3.86 16.03 43.51
C LEU A 754 4.37 15.17 44.68
N GLY A 755 5.21 15.73 45.55
CA GLY A 755 5.69 15.10 46.78
C GLY A 755 6.91 14.18 46.60
N ALA A 756 7.68 14.31 45.52
CA ALA A 756 8.92 13.57 45.33
C ALA A 756 10.18 14.43 45.53
N GLN A 757 11.23 13.81 46.06
CA GLN A 757 12.59 14.35 46.10
C GLN A 757 13.30 13.98 44.80
N ALA A 758 13.34 14.92 43.86
CA ALA A 758 14.03 14.76 42.58
C ALA A 758 15.41 15.41 42.59
N THR A 759 16.41 14.70 42.06
CA THR A 759 17.77 15.23 41.84
C THR A 759 18.13 15.13 40.36
N ILE A 760 18.52 16.25 39.75
CA ILE A 760 19.05 16.26 38.37
C ILE A 760 20.57 16.33 38.40
N VAL A 761 21.24 15.36 37.77
CA VAL A 761 22.71 15.26 37.70
C VAL A 761 23.17 15.29 36.24
N ALA A 762 24.21 16.09 35.98
CA ALA A 762 24.92 16.05 34.71
C ALA A 762 25.82 14.82 34.69
N CYS A 763 25.48 13.82 33.88
CA CYS A 763 26.24 12.58 33.77
C CYS A 763 26.18 12.05 32.33
N ASP A 764 27.33 11.73 31.77
CA ASP A 764 27.42 10.94 30.55
C ASP A 764 27.41 9.45 30.93
N ILE A 765 26.37 8.73 30.51
CA ILE A 765 26.17 7.33 30.89
C ILE A 765 27.13 6.39 30.14
N ALA A 766 27.67 6.85 29.00
CA ALA A 766 28.70 6.14 28.27
C ALA A 766 30.05 6.12 29.01
N ASN A 767 30.26 7.04 29.97
CA ASN A 767 31.46 7.08 30.80
C ASN A 767 31.27 6.26 32.09
N VAL A 768 31.89 5.08 32.15
CA VAL A 768 31.78 4.15 33.28
C VAL A 768 32.16 4.77 34.63
N ALA A 769 33.20 5.62 34.67
CA ALA A 769 33.65 6.27 35.91
C ALA A 769 32.66 7.34 36.39
N ALA A 770 32.03 8.05 35.45
CA ALA A 770 30.98 9.02 35.76
C ALA A 770 29.72 8.32 36.31
N VAL A 771 29.32 7.18 35.73
CA VAL A 771 28.17 6.40 36.22
C VAL A 771 28.46 5.80 37.60
N ALA A 772 29.66 5.27 37.84
CA ALA A 772 30.04 4.78 39.16
C ALA A 772 29.95 5.90 40.21
N SER A 773 30.50 7.08 39.90
CA SER A 773 30.42 8.26 40.77
C SER A 773 28.98 8.72 41.00
N LEU A 774 28.10 8.63 39.99
CA LEU A 774 26.68 8.94 40.10
C LEU A 774 25.97 7.98 41.06
N LEU A 775 26.23 6.67 40.95
CA LEU A 775 25.62 5.66 41.80
C LEU A 775 26.08 5.79 43.26
N ASP A 776 27.33 6.16 43.50
CA ASP A 776 27.87 6.43 44.84
C ASP A 776 27.17 7.61 45.55
N THR A 777 26.47 8.49 44.82
CA THR A 777 25.70 9.59 45.42
C THR A 777 24.36 9.15 46.03
N ILE A 778 23.91 7.93 45.75
CA ILE A 778 22.61 7.43 46.18
C ILE A 778 22.67 7.09 47.68
N PRO A 779 21.81 7.69 48.54
CA PRO A 779 21.83 7.42 49.97
C PRO A 779 21.50 5.97 50.30
N THR A 780 22.22 5.38 51.26
CA THR A 780 21.94 4.01 51.74
C THR A 780 20.56 3.86 52.39
N ALA A 781 19.97 4.96 52.89
CA ALA A 781 18.61 4.99 53.43
C ALA A 781 17.53 4.83 52.32
N HIS A 782 17.86 5.21 51.08
CA HIS A 782 16.97 5.16 49.92
C HIS A 782 17.70 4.51 48.74
N PRO A 783 17.98 3.19 48.80
CA PRO A 783 18.84 2.50 47.85
C PRO A 783 18.26 2.54 46.43
N LEU A 784 19.11 2.34 45.41
CA LEU A 784 18.67 2.22 44.03
C LEU A 784 17.80 0.96 43.85
N THR A 785 16.55 1.15 43.42
CA THR A 785 15.59 0.04 43.23
C THR A 785 15.07 -0.07 41.81
N ALA A 786 15.25 0.92 40.95
CA ALA A 786 14.92 0.79 39.53
C ALA A 786 15.79 1.68 38.63
N VAL A 787 15.99 1.20 37.41
CA VAL A 787 16.68 1.93 36.34
C VAL A 787 15.77 1.98 35.13
N ILE A 788 15.57 3.18 34.56
CA ILE A 788 14.85 3.40 33.31
C ILE A 788 15.78 4.14 32.36
N HIS A 789 16.18 3.45 31.30
CA HIS A 789 17.12 3.97 30.31
C HIS A 789 16.37 4.55 29.11
N THR A 790 16.19 5.88 29.09
CA THR A 790 15.58 6.62 27.98
C THR A 790 16.57 7.48 27.20
N ALA A 791 17.88 7.34 27.48
CA ALA A 791 18.90 8.09 26.78
C ALA A 791 19.03 7.58 25.34
N GLY A 792 19.25 8.48 24.39
CA GLY A 792 19.48 8.12 23.01
C GLY A 792 19.64 9.34 22.12
N SER A 793 20.34 9.14 21.01
CA SER A 793 20.39 10.06 19.89
C SER A 793 20.06 9.31 18.60
N VAL A 794 19.52 10.03 17.63
CA VAL A 794 19.27 9.54 16.27
C VAL A 794 20.15 10.35 15.32
N ASP A 795 20.78 9.66 14.37
CA ASP A 795 21.58 10.26 13.31
C ASP A 795 21.31 9.48 12.03
N THR A 796 20.58 10.07 11.09
CA THR A 796 20.07 9.35 9.90
C THR A 796 21.05 9.43 8.73
N ALA A 797 21.43 8.28 8.19
CA ALA A 797 22.25 8.16 6.98
C ALA A 797 21.91 6.84 6.25
N THR A 798 21.88 6.86 4.92
CA THR A 798 21.74 5.61 4.14
C THR A 798 22.95 4.72 4.35
N LEU A 799 22.81 3.42 4.15
CA LEU A 799 23.88 2.46 4.43
C LEU A 799 25.17 2.79 3.65
N LYS A 800 25.05 3.34 2.44
CA LYS A 800 26.19 3.74 1.59
C LYS A 800 26.97 4.93 2.13
N THR A 801 26.33 5.88 2.80
CA THR A 801 26.98 7.11 3.30
C THR A 801 27.21 7.09 4.81
N MET A 802 26.71 6.08 5.51
CA MET A 802 26.87 5.92 6.95
C MET A 802 28.35 5.77 7.32
N SER A 803 28.82 6.63 8.21
CA SER A 803 30.20 6.60 8.71
C SER A 803 30.32 5.82 10.03
N ALA A 804 31.53 5.35 10.34
CA ALA A 804 31.84 4.72 11.62
C ALA A 804 31.58 5.67 12.81
N GLU A 805 31.93 6.95 12.68
CA GLU A 805 31.68 7.95 13.73
C GLU A 805 30.19 8.11 14.06
N GLN A 806 29.31 8.08 13.04
CA GLN A 806 27.86 8.12 13.24
C GLN A 806 27.33 6.84 13.92
N ILE A 807 27.92 5.68 13.62
CA ILE A 807 27.60 4.43 14.32
C ILE A 807 28.02 4.52 15.78
N ASP A 808 29.26 4.93 16.06
CA ASP A 808 29.80 5.04 17.40
C ASP A 808 28.99 6.01 18.24
N ASN A 809 28.68 7.21 17.73
CA ASN A 809 27.90 8.21 18.46
C ASN A 809 26.52 7.68 18.91
N VAL A 810 25.84 6.94 18.03
CA VAL A 810 24.52 6.36 18.34
C VAL A 810 24.65 5.17 19.30
N LEU A 811 25.60 4.26 19.08
CA LEU A 811 25.89 3.13 19.98
C LEU A 811 26.29 3.60 21.39
N GLN A 812 27.13 4.63 21.50
CA GLN A 812 27.56 5.21 22.79
C GLN A 812 26.36 5.69 23.61
N SER A 813 25.41 6.39 22.96
CA SER A 813 24.24 6.97 23.62
C SER A 813 23.23 5.94 24.16
N LYS A 814 23.22 4.73 23.59
CA LYS A 814 22.26 3.66 23.90
C LYS A 814 22.92 2.37 24.36
N ALA A 815 23.65 1.69 23.47
CA ALA A 815 24.23 0.38 23.73
C ALA A 815 25.30 0.42 24.85
N VAL A 816 26.31 1.28 24.71
CA VAL A 816 27.40 1.41 25.71
C VAL A 816 26.84 1.91 27.04
N SER A 817 25.94 2.89 26.99
CA SER A 817 25.26 3.42 28.17
C SER A 817 24.47 2.34 28.93
N ALA A 818 23.68 1.54 28.23
CA ALA A 818 22.94 0.44 28.84
C ALA A 818 23.85 -0.67 29.39
N TRP A 819 24.96 -0.97 28.70
CA TRP A 819 25.96 -1.92 29.19
C TRP A 819 26.62 -1.46 30.50
N ASN A 820 27.04 -0.19 30.58
CA ASN A 820 27.60 0.38 31.80
C ASN A 820 26.61 0.30 32.97
N LEU A 821 25.33 0.63 32.72
CA LEU A 821 24.27 0.48 33.71
C LEU A 821 24.11 -0.98 34.13
N HIS A 822 24.12 -1.93 33.20
CA HIS A 822 24.03 -3.35 33.51
C HIS A 822 25.17 -3.80 34.44
N GLN A 823 26.42 -3.49 34.09
CA GLN A 823 27.62 -3.90 34.84
C GLN A 823 27.65 -3.30 36.26
N LEU A 824 27.40 -1.99 36.38
CA LEU A 824 27.45 -1.30 37.66
C LEU A 824 26.24 -1.60 38.57
N THR A 825 25.21 -2.25 38.04
CA THR A 825 24.01 -2.64 38.80
C THR A 825 23.83 -4.15 38.97
N LEU A 826 24.89 -4.95 38.76
CA LEU A 826 24.84 -6.40 38.99
C LEU A 826 24.55 -6.78 40.45
N HIS A 827 25.07 -5.98 41.40
CA HIS A 827 24.92 -6.22 42.84
C HIS A 827 23.75 -5.47 43.49
N HIS A 828 22.99 -4.69 42.70
CA HIS A 828 21.87 -3.92 43.21
C HIS A 828 20.57 -4.74 43.16
N ASP A 829 19.78 -4.72 44.25
CA ASP A 829 18.48 -5.40 44.32
C ASP A 829 17.39 -4.60 43.58
N LEU A 830 17.52 -4.55 42.25
CA LEU A 830 16.57 -3.83 41.41
C LEU A 830 15.22 -4.58 41.34
N ALA A 831 14.14 -3.81 41.36
CA ALA A 831 12.78 -4.25 41.06
C ALA A 831 12.48 -4.13 39.56
N ALA A 832 13.10 -3.17 38.86
CA ALA A 832 12.90 -2.97 37.42
C ALA A 832 14.17 -2.41 36.74
N PHE A 833 14.43 -2.87 35.51
CA PHE A 833 15.49 -2.35 34.64
C PHE A 833 14.92 -2.23 33.22
N ILE A 834 14.43 -1.05 32.87
CA ILE A 834 13.65 -0.83 31.65
C ILE A 834 14.51 -0.13 30.61
N LEU A 835 14.67 -0.76 29.44
CA LEU A 835 15.42 -0.24 28.30
C LEU A 835 14.43 0.29 27.26
N TYR A 836 14.51 1.58 26.95
CA TYR A 836 13.74 2.17 25.85
C TYR A 836 14.43 1.89 24.53
N SER A 837 14.06 0.75 23.95
CA SER A 837 14.38 0.35 22.59
C SER A 837 13.42 1.01 21.60
N SER A 838 13.47 0.62 20.33
CA SER A 838 12.57 1.10 19.29
C SER A 838 12.23 -0.04 18.32
N ALA A 839 10.99 -0.05 17.82
CA ALA A 839 10.50 -1.04 16.87
C ALA A 839 11.36 -1.10 15.59
N VAL A 840 12.14 -0.06 15.29
CA VAL A 840 13.08 0.01 14.15
C VAL A 840 14.19 -1.03 14.17
N SER A 841 14.49 -1.64 15.32
CA SER A 841 15.43 -2.78 15.40
C SER A 841 14.89 -4.01 14.66
N MET A 842 13.58 -4.08 14.39
CA MET A 842 12.87 -5.22 13.80
C MET A 842 12.10 -4.81 12.54
N LEU A 843 11.32 -3.73 12.64
CA LEU A 843 10.61 -3.06 11.56
C LEU A 843 11.50 -1.93 11.02
N ALA A 844 12.55 -2.32 10.29
CA ALA A 844 13.58 -1.40 9.83
C ALA A 844 13.02 -0.20 9.05
N GLN A 845 13.74 0.91 9.11
CA GLN A 845 13.46 2.13 8.35
C GLN A 845 14.72 2.53 7.56
N LYS A 846 14.51 2.99 6.32
CA LYS A 846 15.60 3.46 5.47
C LYS A 846 16.34 4.60 6.16
N GLY A 847 17.66 4.58 6.10
CA GLY A 847 18.50 5.62 6.70
C GLY A 847 18.70 5.50 8.21
N GLN A 848 18.20 4.46 8.88
CA GLN A 848 18.31 4.29 10.34
C GLN A 848 19.14 3.07 10.76
N GLY A 849 20.13 2.64 9.96
CA GLY A 849 20.95 1.46 10.24
C GLY A 849 21.68 1.49 11.59
N ASN A 850 22.33 2.61 11.93
CA ASN A 850 23.01 2.83 13.21
C ASN A 850 22.03 2.84 14.42
N TYR A 851 20.87 3.47 14.26
CA TYR A 851 19.85 3.53 15.30
C TYR A 851 19.19 2.16 15.52
N ALA A 852 18.86 1.43 14.44
CA ALA A 852 18.39 0.05 14.51
C ALA A 852 19.42 -0.86 15.18
N ALA A 853 20.70 -0.72 14.86
CA ALA A 853 21.80 -1.46 15.48
C ALA A 853 21.89 -1.22 17.00
N ALA A 854 21.81 0.04 17.44
CA ALA A 854 21.85 0.36 18.87
C ALA A 854 20.65 -0.19 19.64
N ASN A 855 19.45 -0.17 19.05
CA ASN A 855 18.25 -0.73 19.69
C ASN A 855 18.26 -2.26 19.70
N ALA A 856 18.78 -2.92 18.66
CA ALA A 856 18.95 -4.38 18.64
C ALA A 856 19.87 -4.89 19.78
N PHE A 857 20.87 -4.10 20.18
CA PHE A 857 21.67 -4.39 21.38
C PHE A 857 20.84 -4.31 22.67
N LEU A 858 20.00 -3.29 22.83
CA LEU A 858 19.14 -3.16 24.01
C LEU A 858 18.17 -4.34 24.13
N ASP A 859 17.62 -4.78 23.00
CA ASP A 859 16.73 -5.94 22.91
C ASP A 859 17.46 -7.21 23.40
N ALA A 860 18.68 -7.44 22.92
CA ALA A 860 19.50 -8.58 23.31
C ALA A 860 19.98 -8.51 24.78
N LEU A 861 20.33 -7.32 25.26
CA LEU A 861 20.76 -7.09 26.65
C LEU A 861 19.66 -7.45 27.65
N ALA A 862 18.38 -7.23 27.31
CA ALA A 862 17.27 -7.64 28.16
C ALA A 862 17.20 -9.16 28.34
N HIS A 863 17.39 -9.93 27.26
CA HIS A 863 17.49 -11.40 27.33
C HIS A 863 18.69 -11.84 28.16
N HIS A 864 19.89 -11.29 27.87
CA HIS A 864 21.11 -11.62 28.60
C HIS A 864 21.00 -11.37 30.11
N ARG A 865 20.47 -10.20 30.49
CA ARG A 865 20.32 -9.84 31.91
C ARG A 865 19.26 -10.71 32.61
N ARG A 866 18.16 -11.07 31.95
CA ARG A 866 17.16 -11.99 32.52
C ARG A 866 17.67 -13.41 32.66
N HIS A 867 18.50 -13.89 31.73
CA HIS A 867 19.12 -15.20 31.84
C HIS A 867 20.02 -15.32 33.08
N GLN A 868 20.57 -14.20 33.57
CA GLN A 868 21.30 -14.13 34.84
C GLN A 868 20.40 -14.02 36.09
N GLY A 869 19.07 -14.08 35.93
CA GLY A 869 18.10 -13.92 37.02
C GLY A 869 17.88 -12.46 37.46
N LEU A 870 18.39 -11.47 36.71
CA LEU A 870 18.23 -10.05 37.02
C LEU A 870 17.05 -9.45 36.24
N PRO A 871 16.33 -8.45 36.79
CA PRO A 871 15.26 -7.77 36.06
C PRO A 871 15.82 -7.06 34.84
N ALA A 872 15.09 -7.16 33.73
CA ALA A 872 15.31 -6.40 32.51
C ALA A 872 14.07 -6.42 31.61
N THR A 873 13.75 -5.31 30.95
CA THR A 873 12.65 -5.24 29.98
C THR A 873 13.06 -4.30 28.86
N ALA A 874 13.19 -4.81 27.64
CA ALA A 874 13.33 -3.97 26.45
C ALA A 874 11.94 -3.65 25.89
N MET A 875 11.63 -2.36 25.79
CA MET A 875 10.40 -1.83 25.18
C MET A 875 10.76 -1.26 23.81
N ALA A 876 10.52 -2.02 22.75
CA ALA A 876 10.75 -1.61 21.36
C ALA A 876 9.60 -0.73 20.87
N TRP A 877 9.61 0.54 21.30
CA TRP A 877 8.53 1.49 21.05
C TRP A 877 8.31 1.78 19.56
N GLY A 878 7.03 1.80 19.16
CA GLY A 878 6.59 2.54 17.98
C GLY A 878 6.70 4.05 18.17
N MET A 879 6.39 4.82 17.13
CA MET A 879 6.45 6.28 17.19
C MET A 879 5.48 6.85 18.26
N TRP A 880 5.92 7.84 19.03
CA TRP A 880 5.06 8.62 19.93
C TRP A 880 4.56 9.89 19.20
N ALA A 881 3.29 10.24 19.39
CA ALA A 881 2.64 11.38 18.74
C ALA A 881 3.14 12.74 19.25
N GLU A 882 3.65 12.79 20.49
CA GLU A 882 4.19 14.02 21.04
C GLU A 882 5.58 14.32 20.48
N ARG A 883 5.72 15.56 20.02
CA ARG A 883 6.98 16.13 19.51
C ARG A 883 8.03 16.07 20.62
N SER A 884 8.88 15.05 20.56
CA SER A 884 10.13 15.05 21.33
C SER A 884 11.10 16.07 20.72
N GLU A 885 12.18 16.43 21.41
CA GLU A 885 13.31 17.17 20.78
C GLU A 885 13.85 16.42 19.53
N MET A 886 13.57 15.12 19.36
CA MET A 886 13.87 14.32 18.16
C MET A 886 12.81 14.41 17.05
N GLY A 887 11.62 14.98 17.32
CA GLY A 887 10.50 15.14 16.38
C GLY A 887 10.14 16.60 16.07
N GLU A 888 10.85 17.59 16.63
CA GLU A 888 10.63 19.02 16.37
C GLU A 888 10.92 19.44 14.91
N GLN A 889 11.51 18.57 14.09
CA GLN A 889 11.86 18.85 12.69
C GLN A 889 10.92 18.23 11.65
N LEU A 890 9.89 17.49 12.07
CA LEU A 890 8.98 16.79 11.15
C LEU A 890 7.71 17.61 10.89
N GLY A 891 7.42 17.87 9.62
CA GLY A 891 6.19 18.53 9.17
C GLY A 891 5.00 17.56 9.09
N ASP A 892 3.80 18.09 8.82
CA ASP A 892 2.58 17.26 8.69
C ASP A 892 2.70 16.23 7.54
N ASP A 893 3.48 16.54 6.51
CA ASP A 893 3.79 15.65 5.38
C ASP A 893 4.63 14.42 5.81
N ASP A 894 5.52 14.58 6.78
CA ASP A 894 6.35 13.48 7.29
C ASP A 894 5.50 12.50 8.12
N ILE A 895 4.52 13.00 8.86
CA ILE A 895 3.56 12.17 9.60
C ILE A 895 2.70 11.35 8.64
N GLN A 896 2.23 11.95 7.54
CA GLN A 896 1.49 11.25 6.50
C GLN A 896 2.35 10.17 5.80
N HIS A 897 3.61 10.48 5.52
CA HIS A 897 4.56 9.51 4.98
C HIS A 897 4.78 8.34 5.95
N ILE A 898 4.90 8.61 7.25
CA ILE A 898 5.06 7.58 8.30
C ILE A 898 3.80 6.70 8.44
N ILE A 899 2.61 7.28 8.38
CA ILE A 899 1.35 6.51 8.37
C ILE A 899 1.31 5.59 7.14
N ALA A 900 1.78 6.06 5.99
CA ALA A 900 1.93 5.24 4.78
C ALA A 900 3.00 4.14 4.91
N THR A 901 3.98 4.28 5.83
CA THR A 901 4.94 3.21 6.16
C THR A 901 4.40 2.10 7.07
N GLY A 902 3.15 2.20 7.54
CA GLY A 902 2.50 1.13 8.29
C GLY A 902 2.52 1.26 9.82
N GLN A 903 3.01 2.39 10.37
CA GLN A 903 2.97 2.68 11.82
C GLN A 903 2.00 3.83 12.13
N ILE A 904 1.26 3.73 13.22
CA ILE A 904 0.37 4.77 13.75
C ILE A 904 1.00 5.35 15.03
N PRO A 905 1.14 6.69 15.15
CA PRO A 905 1.69 7.30 16.36
C PRO A 905 0.89 6.96 17.64
N LEU A 906 1.60 6.70 18.73
CA LEU A 906 1.07 6.46 20.07
C LEU A 906 0.83 7.78 20.80
N SER A 907 -0.38 8.01 21.31
CA SER A 907 -0.61 9.15 22.20
C SER A 907 0.12 8.96 23.54
N ARG A 908 0.41 10.05 24.27
CA ARG A 908 1.04 9.97 25.60
C ARG A 908 0.27 9.05 26.56
N PRO A 909 -1.07 9.13 26.70
CA PRO A 909 -1.81 8.19 27.53
C PRO A 909 -1.65 6.72 27.12
N GLN A 910 -1.60 6.43 25.81
CA GLN A 910 -1.38 5.08 25.30
C GLN A 910 0.03 4.57 25.64
N GLY A 911 1.04 5.40 25.43
CA GLY A 911 2.43 5.06 25.77
C GLY A 911 2.63 4.81 27.27
N LEU A 912 2.05 5.65 28.13
CA LEU A 912 2.09 5.46 29.59
C LEU A 912 1.30 4.22 30.04
N ALA A 913 0.16 3.93 29.41
CA ALA A 913 -0.60 2.71 29.69
C ALA A 913 0.19 1.43 29.36
N PHE A 914 1.04 1.46 28.33
CA PHE A 914 1.97 0.35 28.06
C PHE A 914 3.04 0.23 29.14
N LEU A 915 3.62 1.35 29.58
CA LEU A 915 4.61 1.36 30.66
C LEU A 915 4.04 0.77 31.96
N ASP A 916 2.79 1.09 32.30
CA ASP A 916 2.11 0.60 33.51
C ASP A 916 1.99 -0.93 33.60
N THR A 917 2.09 -1.64 32.47
CA THR A 917 2.03 -3.11 32.45
C THR A 917 3.37 -3.78 32.77
N VAL A 918 4.47 -3.03 32.69
CA VAL A 918 5.84 -3.54 32.92
C VAL A 918 6.49 -2.92 34.15
N VAL A 919 5.88 -1.91 34.77
CA VAL A 919 6.43 -1.22 35.95
C VAL A 919 5.36 -0.89 36.99
N GLY A 920 5.76 -0.99 38.26
CA GLY A 920 4.96 -0.54 39.40
C GLY A 920 3.83 -1.50 39.75
N LYS A 921 2.76 -0.98 40.38
CA LYS A 921 1.73 -1.79 41.07
C LYS A 921 0.89 -2.69 40.16
N HIS A 922 0.94 -2.45 38.86
CA HIS A 922 0.16 -3.15 37.83
C HIS A 922 1.04 -3.98 36.88
N ALA A 923 2.32 -4.18 37.24
CA ALA A 923 3.22 -5.00 36.45
C ALA A 923 2.75 -6.45 36.40
N VAL A 924 2.71 -7.03 35.20
CA VAL A 924 2.35 -8.44 34.96
C VAL A 924 3.55 -9.25 34.49
N ASN A 925 3.42 -10.57 34.43
CA ASN A 925 4.43 -11.40 33.76
C ASN A 925 4.44 -11.11 32.26
N HIS A 926 5.64 -10.97 31.69
CA HIS A 926 5.80 -10.59 30.28
C HIS A 926 7.18 -11.02 29.75
N PRO A 927 7.39 -11.14 28.43
CA PRO A 927 8.68 -11.52 27.83
C PRO A 927 9.77 -10.44 28.02
N PRO A 928 11.07 -10.79 27.84
CA PRO A 928 12.19 -9.85 27.94
C PRO A 928 12.08 -8.67 26.97
N LEU A 929 11.55 -8.93 25.78
CA LEU A 929 11.33 -7.96 24.70
C LEU A 929 9.84 -7.82 24.41
N LEU A 930 9.34 -6.59 24.49
CA LEU A 930 7.97 -6.20 24.12
C LEU A 930 8.00 -5.13 23.04
N ILE A 931 7.05 -5.17 22.13
CA ILE A 931 6.94 -4.22 21.01
C ILE A 931 5.61 -3.46 21.17
N PRO A 932 5.59 -2.39 21.97
CA PRO A 932 4.43 -1.51 22.12
C PRO A 932 4.32 -0.59 20.89
N THR A 933 3.49 -0.96 19.94
CA THR A 933 3.27 -0.18 18.71
C THR A 933 1.84 -0.33 18.19
N ARG A 934 1.38 0.64 17.41
CA ARG A 934 0.16 0.55 16.62
C ARG A 934 0.54 0.37 15.16
N LEU A 935 0.07 -0.72 14.55
CA LEU A 935 0.33 -1.03 13.16
C LEU A 935 -0.90 -0.67 12.31
N ASN A 936 -0.66 -0.01 11.19
CA ASN A 936 -1.63 0.10 10.11
C ASN A 936 -1.53 -1.16 9.24
N LEU A 937 -2.32 -2.18 9.59
CA LEU A 937 -2.29 -3.48 8.91
C LEU A 937 -2.74 -3.41 7.45
N GLU A 938 -3.50 -2.39 7.05
CA GLU A 938 -3.92 -2.19 5.67
C GLU A 938 -2.75 -1.67 4.83
N ALA A 939 -2.10 -0.59 5.27
CA ALA A 939 -0.90 -0.07 4.60
C ALA A 939 0.23 -1.12 4.53
N LEU A 940 0.41 -1.92 5.59
CA LEU A 940 1.40 -3.02 5.59
C LEU A 940 1.07 -4.15 4.61
N ARG A 941 -0.20 -4.39 4.29
CA ARG A 941 -0.60 -5.37 3.26
C ARG A 941 -0.32 -4.87 1.85
N GLU A 942 -0.50 -3.57 1.62
CA GLU A 942 -0.25 -2.95 0.31
C GLU A 942 1.23 -2.94 -0.07
N GLN A 943 2.13 -2.96 0.93
CA GLN A 943 3.58 -3.04 0.73
C GLN A 943 4.08 -4.44 0.30
N GLY A 944 3.21 -5.46 0.27
CA GLY A 944 3.53 -6.81 -0.19
C GLY A 944 3.75 -7.84 0.92
N ASP A 945 4.11 -9.07 0.53
CA ASP A 945 4.32 -10.18 1.47
C ASP A 945 5.64 -10.00 2.23
N ILE A 946 5.56 -9.49 3.46
CA ILE A 946 6.69 -9.40 4.39
C ILE A 946 6.64 -10.64 5.31
N PRO A 947 7.58 -11.60 5.21
CA PRO A 947 7.52 -12.85 5.99
C PRO A 947 7.36 -12.65 7.50
N LEU A 948 8.04 -11.63 8.05
CA LEU A 948 7.94 -11.23 9.46
C LEU A 948 6.50 -10.94 9.89
N LEU A 949 5.66 -10.36 9.03
CA LEU A 949 4.31 -9.90 9.38
C LEU A 949 3.20 -10.92 9.05
N SER A 950 3.56 -12.07 8.48
CA SER A 950 2.59 -13.07 7.98
C SER A 950 1.56 -13.55 9.01
N GLU A 951 1.91 -13.64 10.30
CA GLU A 951 0.97 -14.05 11.36
C GLU A 951 0.07 -12.91 11.87
N VAL A 952 0.49 -11.64 11.73
CA VAL A 952 -0.32 -10.47 12.14
C VAL A 952 -1.25 -10.02 11.02
N LEU A 953 -0.80 -10.10 9.78
CA LEU A 953 -1.61 -9.82 8.60
C LEU A 953 -2.49 -11.04 8.31
N SER A 954 -3.49 -11.32 9.16
CA SER A 954 -4.40 -12.47 8.97
C SER A 954 -4.82 -12.57 7.50
N ALA A 955 -4.62 -13.73 6.90
CA ALA A 955 -5.10 -14.01 5.57
C ALA A 955 -6.61 -13.80 5.58
N ARG A 956 -7.12 -12.84 4.81
CA ARG A 956 -8.49 -13.01 4.31
C ARG A 956 -8.50 -14.42 3.71
N THR A 957 -9.43 -15.26 4.12
CA THR A 957 -9.98 -16.31 3.27
C THR A 957 -10.56 -15.59 2.06
N ALA A 958 -9.66 -15.18 1.17
CA ALA A 958 -10.03 -14.62 -0.08
C ALA A 958 -10.58 -15.81 -0.85
N SER A 959 -11.88 -15.76 -1.10
CA SER A 959 -12.39 -16.10 -2.42
C SER A 959 -11.67 -15.20 -3.44
N ARG A 960 -10.37 -15.42 -3.63
CA ARG A 960 -9.58 -14.84 -4.71
C ARG A 960 -9.93 -15.70 -5.90
N GLY A 961 -10.88 -15.21 -6.70
CA GLY A 961 -10.82 -15.48 -8.13
C GLY A 961 -9.39 -15.19 -8.56
N SER A 962 -8.75 -16.16 -9.17
CA SER A 962 -7.38 -16.07 -9.65
C SER A 962 -7.25 -14.84 -10.54
N ILE A 963 -6.53 -13.84 -10.06
CA ILE A 963 -5.72 -13.03 -10.97
C ILE A 963 -4.53 -13.94 -11.24
N ASP A 964 -4.56 -14.61 -12.39
CA ASP A 964 -3.53 -15.53 -12.82
C ASP A 964 -2.16 -14.87 -12.69
N ALA A 965 -1.17 -15.65 -12.24
CA ALA A 965 0.23 -15.30 -12.43
C ALA A 965 0.44 -14.95 -13.92
N PRO A 966 1.22 -13.90 -14.26
CA PRO A 966 1.42 -13.51 -15.65
C PRO A 966 1.87 -14.74 -16.47
N PRO A 967 1.22 -15.04 -17.60
CA PRO A 967 1.61 -16.20 -18.41
C PRO A 967 3.06 -16.03 -18.83
N GLN A 968 3.85 -17.11 -18.82
CA GLN A 968 5.19 -17.10 -19.41
C GLN A 968 5.10 -16.56 -20.84
N ILE A 969 5.66 -15.38 -21.09
CA ILE A 969 5.53 -14.66 -22.38
C ILE A 969 6.03 -15.51 -23.55
N ALA A 970 7.00 -16.41 -23.30
CA ALA A 970 7.48 -17.41 -24.25
C ALA A 970 6.39 -18.36 -24.79
N ASN A 971 5.28 -18.56 -24.07
CA ASN A 971 4.18 -19.45 -24.46
C ASN A 971 3.00 -18.70 -25.13
N MET A 972 3.04 -17.37 -25.22
CA MET A 972 2.03 -16.58 -25.93
C MET A 972 2.30 -16.59 -27.45
N PRO A 973 1.27 -16.48 -28.31
CA PRO A 973 1.47 -16.24 -29.73
C PRO A 973 2.30 -14.97 -29.96
N GLU A 974 3.29 -15.02 -30.84
CA GLU A 974 4.24 -13.91 -31.13
C GLU A 974 3.54 -12.56 -31.40
N LYS A 975 2.34 -12.59 -31.98
CA LYS A 975 1.52 -11.40 -32.26
C LYS A 975 0.86 -10.77 -31.03
N GLU A 976 0.79 -11.49 -29.91
CA GLU A 976 0.12 -11.07 -28.66
C GLU A 976 1.13 -10.70 -27.56
N GLN A 977 2.39 -11.11 -27.69
CA GLN A 977 3.45 -10.86 -26.71
C GLN A 977 3.75 -9.35 -26.51
N LEU A 978 3.95 -8.61 -27.60
CA LEU A 978 4.26 -7.18 -27.53
C LEU A 978 3.08 -6.31 -27.04
N PRO A 979 1.83 -6.50 -27.52
CA PRO A 979 0.67 -5.80 -26.96
C PRO A 979 0.43 -6.07 -25.48
N TYR A 980 0.70 -7.30 -25.02
CA TYR A 980 0.61 -7.65 -23.60
C TYR A 980 1.64 -6.91 -22.76
N LEU A 981 2.92 -6.96 -23.15
CA LEU A 981 4.01 -6.23 -22.49
C LEU A 981 3.73 -4.73 -22.44
N LEU A 982 3.27 -4.15 -23.55
CA LEU A 982 2.94 -2.73 -23.62
C LEU A 982 1.81 -2.35 -22.65
N ASN A 983 0.76 -3.17 -22.54
CA ASN A 983 -0.33 -2.92 -21.61
C ASN A 983 0.13 -2.97 -20.15
N VAL A 984 0.99 -3.93 -19.79
CA VAL A 984 1.56 -4.02 -18.42
C VAL A 984 2.41 -2.79 -18.11
N ILE A 985 3.25 -2.35 -19.05
CA ILE A 985 4.08 -1.16 -18.90
C ILE A 985 3.23 0.11 -18.76
N ILE A 986 2.18 0.26 -19.57
CA ILE A 986 1.25 1.40 -19.50
C ILE A 986 0.48 1.42 -18.18
N GLN A 987 0.03 0.25 -17.72
CA GLN A 987 -0.66 0.12 -16.44
C GLN A 987 0.25 0.51 -15.28
N TYR A 988 1.46 -0.05 -15.20
CA TYR A 988 2.41 0.30 -14.16
C TYR A 988 2.90 1.75 -14.24
N ALA A 989 3.01 2.31 -15.45
CA ALA A 989 3.29 3.73 -15.60
C ALA A 989 2.16 4.59 -15.01
N GLY A 990 0.90 4.22 -15.20
CA GLY A 990 -0.22 4.93 -14.58
C GLY A 990 -0.26 4.79 -13.06
N GLU A 991 0.07 3.62 -12.53
CA GLU A 991 0.12 3.39 -11.08
C GLU A 991 1.26 4.17 -10.41
N VAL A 992 2.49 4.11 -10.96
CA VAL A 992 3.66 4.82 -10.42
C VAL A 992 3.48 6.35 -10.50
N LEU A 993 2.77 6.84 -11.52
CA LEU A 993 2.49 8.27 -11.69
C LEU A 993 1.20 8.72 -10.99
N SER A 994 0.48 7.83 -10.29
CA SER A 994 -0.85 8.12 -9.72
C SER A 994 -1.84 8.73 -10.74
N HIS A 995 -1.78 8.27 -11.99
CA HIS A 995 -2.61 8.76 -13.07
C HIS A 995 -4.05 8.21 -12.94
N PRO A 996 -5.10 9.06 -12.92
CA PRO A 996 -6.48 8.62 -12.67
C PRO A 996 -7.07 7.71 -13.76
N ASP A 997 -6.46 7.68 -14.95
CA ASP A 997 -6.72 6.69 -16.00
C ASP A 997 -5.42 6.20 -16.66
N PRO A 998 -4.85 5.05 -16.25
CA PRO A 998 -3.63 4.49 -16.83
C PRO A 998 -3.72 4.22 -18.34
N LYS A 999 -4.90 3.95 -18.88
CA LYS A 999 -5.09 3.63 -20.31
C LYS A 999 -4.99 4.83 -21.23
N SER A 1000 -5.01 6.04 -20.68
CA SER A 1000 -4.83 7.29 -21.42
C SER A 1000 -3.34 7.62 -21.69
N ILE A 1001 -2.40 6.88 -21.09
CA ILE A 1001 -0.97 7.06 -21.30
C ILE A 1001 -0.58 6.63 -22.71
N ARG A 1002 -0.03 7.58 -23.46
CA ARG A 1002 0.43 7.36 -24.83
C ARG A 1002 1.70 6.51 -24.86
N SER A 1003 1.68 5.45 -25.67
CA SER A 1003 2.80 4.50 -25.81
C SER A 1003 4.04 5.08 -26.51
N ASP A 1004 3.88 6.19 -27.24
CA ASP A 1004 4.90 6.84 -28.07
C ASP A 1004 5.57 8.05 -27.41
N VAL A 1005 5.15 8.41 -26.20
CA VAL A 1005 5.70 9.55 -25.45
C VAL A 1005 6.81 9.07 -24.51
N GLU A 1006 7.85 9.88 -24.37
CA GLU A 1006 8.96 9.54 -23.49
C GLU A 1006 8.53 9.51 -22.02
N PHE A 1007 9.03 8.57 -21.23
CA PHE A 1007 8.75 8.45 -19.80
C PHE A 1007 9.02 9.75 -19.04
N ILE A 1008 10.08 10.48 -19.40
CA ILE A 1008 10.41 11.80 -18.82
C ILE A 1008 9.30 12.82 -19.09
N MET A 1009 8.69 12.79 -20.29
CA MET A 1009 7.57 13.65 -20.65
C MET A 1009 6.24 13.20 -20.01
N LEU A 1010 6.14 11.94 -19.60
CA LEU A 1010 5.02 11.39 -18.82
C LEU A 1010 5.15 11.68 -17.31
N GLY A 1011 6.28 12.21 -16.85
CA GLY A 1011 6.50 12.58 -15.44
C GLY A 1011 7.41 11.63 -14.66
N PHE A 1012 8.13 10.72 -15.33
CA PHE A 1012 9.11 9.86 -14.66
C PHE A 1012 10.37 10.64 -14.25
N ASP A 1013 10.78 10.45 -13.01
CA ASP A 1013 12.06 10.87 -12.46
C ASP A 1013 12.97 9.67 -12.12
N SER A 1014 14.10 9.93 -11.45
CA SER A 1014 15.06 8.87 -11.09
C SER A 1014 14.52 7.87 -10.06
N LEU A 1015 13.59 8.26 -9.20
CA LEU A 1015 13.00 7.40 -8.17
C LEU A 1015 11.86 6.55 -8.77
N THR A 1016 10.97 7.15 -9.55
CA THR A 1016 9.88 6.43 -10.23
C THR A 1016 10.41 5.46 -11.28
N SER A 1017 11.56 5.75 -11.88
CA SER A 1017 12.24 4.82 -12.81
C SER A 1017 12.80 3.59 -12.09
N VAL A 1018 13.34 3.76 -10.88
CA VAL A 1018 13.79 2.63 -10.05
C VAL A 1018 12.59 1.79 -9.60
N GLU A 1019 11.50 2.44 -9.19
CA GLU A 1019 10.27 1.77 -8.78
C GLU A 1019 9.65 0.96 -9.93
N MET A 1020 9.52 1.54 -11.13
CA MET A 1020 9.00 0.84 -12.30
C MET A 1020 9.92 -0.31 -12.74
N GLY A 1021 11.25 -0.12 -12.72
CA GLY A 1021 12.21 -1.19 -12.99
C GLY A 1021 12.10 -2.34 -12.00
N SER A 1022 11.91 -2.04 -10.71
CA SER A 1022 11.70 -3.03 -9.65
C SER A 1022 10.40 -3.79 -9.83
N ARG A 1023 9.28 -3.10 -10.10
CA ARG A 1023 7.97 -3.71 -10.34
C ARG A 1023 7.99 -4.62 -11.57
N LEU A 1024 8.53 -4.15 -12.70
CA LEU A 1024 8.65 -4.96 -13.91
C LEU A 1024 9.54 -6.19 -13.66
N SER A 1025 10.60 -6.04 -12.85
CA SER A 1025 11.49 -7.17 -12.53
C SER A 1025 10.77 -8.24 -11.71
N GLN A 1026 9.97 -7.81 -10.74
CA GLN A 1026 9.16 -8.69 -9.89
C GLN A 1026 8.07 -9.40 -10.71
N THR A 1027 7.38 -8.68 -11.60
CA THR A 1027 6.28 -9.22 -12.41
C THR A 1027 6.75 -10.27 -13.42
N PHE A 1028 7.89 -10.05 -14.07
CA PHE A 1028 8.37 -10.93 -15.14
C PHE A 1028 9.47 -11.91 -14.70
N GLY A 1029 9.89 -11.86 -13.43
CA GLY A 1029 10.93 -12.75 -12.89
C GLY A 1029 12.29 -12.58 -13.57
N VAL A 1030 12.54 -11.42 -14.19
CA VAL A 1030 13.81 -11.08 -14.86
C VAL A 1030 14.35 -9.78 -14.31
N ARG A 1031 15.67 -9.68 -14.13
CA ARG A 1031 16.29 -8.46 -13.61
C ARG A 1031 16.32 -7.37 -14.68
N ILE A 1032 15.64 -6.25 -14.43
CA ILE A 1032 15.60 -5.09 -15.32
C ILE A 1032 16.39 -3.95 -14.66
N PRO A 1033 17.53 -3.52 -15.21
CA PRO A 1033 18.29 -2.40 -14.66
C PRO A 1033 17.47 -1.11 -14.66
N ALA A 1034 17.61 -0.28 -13.62
CA ALA A 1034 16.93 1.03 -13.56
C ALA A 1034 17.30 1.95 -14.74
N THR A 1035 18.45 1.72 -15.39
CA THR A 1035 18.86 2.45 -16.61
C THR A 1035 18.02 2.09 -17.83
N ALA A 1036 17.34 0.94 -17.85
CA ALA A 1036 16.57 0.47 -19.00
C ALA A 1036 15.45 1.43 -19.41
N ILE A 1037 14.87 2.18 -18.45
CA ILE A 1037 13.84 3.19 -18.72
C ILE A 1037 14.44 4.43 -19.39
N PHE A 1038 15.72 4.73 -19.14
CA PHE A 1038 16.45 5.82 -19.81
C PHE A 1038 16.98 5.39 -21.18
N ASP A 1039 17.49 4.16 -21.27
CA ASP A 1039 18.00 3.56 -22.51
C ASP A 1039 16.86 3.27 -23.50
N HIS A 1040 15.65 2.99 -22.99
CA HIS A 1040 14.42 2.74 -23.75
C HIS A 1040 13.33 3.72 -23.32
N SER A 1041 13.48 4.96 -23.77
CA SER A 1041 12.78 6.14 -23.24
C SER A 1041 11.26 6.18 -23.42
N THR A 1042 10.61 5.25 -24.12
CA THR A 1042 9.13 5.21 -24.29
C THR A 1042 8.54 3.87 -23.85
N PRO A 1043 7.24 3.80 -23.45
CA PRO A 1043 6.58 2.54 -23.13
C PRO A 1043 6.70 1.48 -24.22
N GLN A 1044 6.63 1.90 -25.49
CA GLN A 1044 6.80 1.02 -26.64
C GLN A 1044 8.24 0.52 -26.82
N ALA A 1045 9.24 1.38 -26.61
CA ALA A 1045 10.65 0.98 -26.68
C ALA A 1045 11.01 -0.01 -25.56
N LEU A 1046 10.50 0.22 -24.35
CA LEU A 1046 10.70 -0.66 -23.21
C LEU A 1046 10.00 -2.01 -23.41
N ALA A 1047 8.81 -2.05 -24.00
CA ALA A 1047 8.12 -3.29 -24.36
C ALA A 1047 8.94 -4.16 -25.32
N HIS A 1048 9.57 -3.55 -26.33
CA HIS A 1048 10.46 -4.25 -27.25
C HIS A 1048 11.73 -4.77 -26.58
N PHE A 1049 12.32 -3.99 -25.68
CA PHE A 1049 13.48 -4.42 -24.91
C PHE A 1049 13.15 -5.62 -24.02
N LEU A 1050 12.04 -5.57 -23.28
CA LEU A 1050 11.60 -6.69 -22.44
C LEU A 1050 11.30 -7.93 -23.27
N LEU A 1051 10.69 -7.78 -24.45
CA LEU A 1051 10.47 -8.91 -25.36
C LEU A 1051 11.79 -9.57 -25.78
N SER A 1052 12.84 -8.77 -26.05
CA SER A 1052 14.16 -9.29 -26.42
C SER A 1052 14.84 -10.07 -25.29
N ILE A 1053 14.62 -9.68 -24.03
CA ILE A 1053 15.13 -10.37 -22.83
C ILE A 1053 14.34 -11.66 -22.58
N LEU A 1054 13.02 -11.62 -22.73
CA LEU A 1054 12.12 -12.70 -22.33
C LEU A 1054 12.00 -13.83 -23.35
N VAL A 1055 12.21 -13.55 -24.64
CA VAL A 1055 12.06 -14.54 -25.74
C VAL A 1055 13.41 -15.05 -26.26
N GLY A 1056 14.53 -14.39 -25.92
CA GLY A 1056 15.87 -14.90 -26.16
C GLY A 1056 16.22 -15.12 -27.63
N GLU A 1057 16.14 -14.08 -28.47
CA GLU A 1057 16.71 -14.14 -29.83
C GLU A 1057 18.08 -13.45 -29.91
N LYS A 1058 19.11 -14.27 -30.13
CA LYS A 1058 20.38 -13.82 -30.74
C LYS A 1058 20.10 -13.44 -32.19
N HIS A 1059 20.18 -12.15 -32.56
CA HIS A 1059 20.66 -11.78 -33.89
C HIS A 1059 21.28 -10.37 -33.96
N THR A 1060 22.60 -10.38 -34.18
CA THR A 1060 23.38 -9.60 -35.17
C THR A 1060 22.80 -8.28 -35.68
N THR A 1061 23.50 -7.19 -35.32
CA THR A 1061 23.84 -6.00 -36.13
C THR A 1061 23.26 -5.97 -37.55
N SER A 1062 22.27 -5.09 -37.78
CA SER A 1062 22.14 -4.25 -38.99
C SER A 1062 20.87 -3.38 -38.92
N ALA A 1063 21.02 -2.16 -38.40
CA ALA A 1063 20.06 -1.08 -38.58
C ALA A 1063 20.77 0.29 -38.56
N GLU A 1064 21.87 0.41 -39.32
CA GLU A 1064 22.37 1.71 -39.76
C GLU A 1064 21.56 2.15 -40.99
N ALA A 1065 20.54 2.99 -40.77
CA ALA A 1065 20.02 3.95 -41.76
C ALA A 1065 18.88 4.78 -41.15
N ARG A 1066 19.19 5.62 -40.14
CA ARG A 1066 18.40 6.82 -39.75
C ARG A 1066 18.97 7.65 -38.57
N ILE A 1067 20.17 7.32 -38.07
CA ILE A 1067 20.80 8.04 -36.95
C ILE A 1067 21.97 8.85 -37.50
N ASP A 1068 21.71 10.02 -38.09
CA ASP A 1068 22.79 10.94 -38.47
C ASP A 1068 22.57 12.39 -38.01
N ILE A 1069 21.60 12.61 -37.10
CA ILE A 1069 21.39 13.93 -36.46
C ILE A 1069 21.53 13.88 -34.93
N LYS A 1070 21.40 12.71 -34.28
CA LYS A 1070 21.49 12.58 -32.80
C LYS A 1070 22.92 12.39 -32.24
N LYS A 1071 23.90 11.94 -33.03
CA LYS A 1071 25.24 11.52 -32.54
C LYS A 1071 26.15 12.64 -32.03
N ASP A 1072 25.88 13.91 -32.33
CA ASP A 1072 26.73 15.03 -31.89
C ASP A 1072 26.29 15.65 -30.55
N ALA A 1073 24.99 15.60 -30.24
CA ALA A 1073 24.46 16.10 -28.96
C ALA A 1073 24.93 15.24 -27.77
N ASP A 1074 25.01 13.92 -27.98
CA ASP A 1074 25.47 12.98 -26.96
C ASP A 1074 26.94 13.20 -26.58
N ARG A 1075 27.81 13.60 -27.52
CA ARG A 1075 29.25 13.74 -27.24
C ARG A 1075 29.59 14.94 -26.35
N PHE A 1076 28.99 16.11 -26.61
CA PHE A 1076 29.21 17.29 -25.76
C PHE A 1076 28.54 17.16 -24.40
N TYR A 1077 27.37 16.53 -24.36
CA TYR A 1077 26.70 16.22 -23.09
C TYR A 1077 27.51 15.23 -22.25
N HIS A 1078 28.07 14.18 -22.87
CA HIS A 1078 28.98 13.25 -22.19
C HIS A 1078 30.26 13.93 -21.70
N LEU A 1079 30.87 14.81 -22.50
CA LEU A 1079 32.06 15.57 -22.09
C LEU A 1079 31.77 16.53 -20.93
N LEU A 1080 30.63 17.23 -20.95
CA LEU A 1080 30.21 18.09 -19.84
C LEU A 1080 29.92 17.26 -18.58
N ARG A 1081 29.22 16.14 -18.72
CA ARG A 1081 28.92 15.23 -17.60
C ARG A 1081 30.20 14.65 -17.00
N GLN A 1082 31.15 14.25 -17.83
CA GLN A 1082 32.45 13.78 -17.40
C GLN A 1082 33.27 14.89 -16.74
N ALA A 1083 33.24 16.11 -17.27
CA ALA A 1083 33.89 17.27 -16.65
C ALA A 1083 33.30 17.58 -15.27
N VAL A 1084 31.96 17.55 -15.12
CA VAL A 1084 31.29 17.70 -13.82
C VAL A 1084 31.64 16.56 -12.85
N GLN A 1085 31.69 15.32 -13.34
CA GLN A 1085 32.11 14.15 -12.53
C GLN A 1085 33.59 14.19 -12.11
N GLN A 1086 34.40 14.97 -12.81
CA GLN A 1086 35.83 15.17 -12.52
C GLN A 1086 36.12 16.54 -11.87
N ASP A 1087 35.08 17.26 -11.41
CA ASP A 1087 35.17 18.59 -10.79
C ASP A 1087 35.76 19.71 -11.70
N MET A 1088 35.72 19.51 -13.01
CA MET A 1088 36.18 20.42 -14.07
C MET A 1088 35.02 21.21 -14.71
N THR A 1089 34.07 21.67 -13.89
CA THR A 1089 32.81 22.27 -14.36
C THR A 1089 33.03 23.54 -15.20
N GLN A 1090 34.03 24.35 -14.86
CA GLN A 1090 34.32 25.60 -15.57
C GLN A 1090 34.85 25.34 -16.99
N GLU A 1091 35.70 24.33 -17.15
CA GLU A 1091 36.23 23.87 -18.43
C GLU A 1091 35.12 23.30 -19.31
N GLY A 1092 34.22 22.50 -18.73
CA GLY A 1092 33.03 22.00 -19.42
C GLY A 1092 32.13 23.12 -19.94
N LEU A 1093 31.89 24.16 -19.13
CA LEU A 1093 31.12 25.35 -19.54
C LEU A 1093 31.85 26.18 -20.61
N ASN A 1094 33.17 26.26 -20.57
CA ASN A 1094 33.96 26.94 -21.60
C ASN A 1094 33.87 26.21 -22.96
N VAL A 1095 33.85 24.88 -22.97
CA VAL A 1095 33.63 24.08 -24.18
C VAL A 1095 32.24 24.33 -24.77
N LEU A 1096 31.20 24.39 -23.94
CA LEU A 1096 29.85 24.74 -24.38
C LEU A 1096 29.76 26.17 -24.92
N SER A 1097 30.40 27.14 -24.26
CA SER A 1097 30.47 28.52 -24.75
C SER A 1097 31.18 28.61 -26.09
N GLY A 1098 32.27 27.86 -26.27
CA GLY A 1098 32.98 27.72 -27.55
C GLY A 1098 32.10 27.12 -28.65
N ALA A 1099 31.37 26.04 -28.35
CA ALA A 1099 30.45 25.41 -29.29
C ALA A 1099 29.29 26.33 -29.68
N ALA A 1100 28.74 27.09 -28.72
CA ALA A 1100 27.68 28.06 -28.98
C ALA A 1100 28.14 29.14 -29.99
N ARG A 1101 29.38 29.63 -29.88
CA ARG A 1101 29.95 30.63 -30.82
C ARG A 1101 30.03 30.15 -32.27
N LEU A 1102 30.05 28.83 -32.50
CA LEU A 1102 30.08 28.23 -33.84
C LEU A 1102 28.69 28.11 -34.47
N ARG A 1103 27.62 28.28 -33.69
CA ARG A 1103 26.25 28.28 -34.24
C ARG A 1103 25.97 29.56 -35.00
N LYS A 1104 25.00 29.51 -35.90
CA LYS A 1104 24.46 30.74 -36.53
C LYS A 1104 23.84 31.60 -35.43
N HIS A 1105 24.07 32.90 -35.50
CA HIS A 1105 23.46 33.86 -34.56
C HIS A 1105 22.54 34.83 -35.28
N PHE A 1106 21.51 35.31 -34.61
CA PHE A 1106 20.65 36.39 -35.10
C PHE A 1106 20.81 37.66 -34.26
N SER A 1107 20.76 38.82 -34.93
CA SER A 1107 20.78 40.12 -34.26
C SER A 1107 19.38 40.53 -33.83
N HIS A 1108 19.28 41.52 -32.95
CA HIS A 1108 17.98 42.06 -32.54
C HIS A 1108 17.12 42.52 -33.72
N ARG A 1109 17.70 42.99 -34.84
CA ARG A 1109 16.92 43.39 -36.04
C ARG A 1109 16.18 42.25 -36.72
N GLN A 1110 16.53 41.00 -36.40
CA GLN A 1110 15.92 39.79 -36.95
C GLN A 1110 14.94 39.15 -35.95
N HIS A 1111 14.55 39.87 -34.89
CA HIS A 1111 13.71 39.33 -33.83
C HIS A 1111 12.37 38.78 -34.32
N GLU A 1112 11.79 39.34 -35.40
CA GLU A 1112 10.52 38.85 -35.97
C GLU A 1112 10.68 37.50 -36.68
N GLN A 1113 11.83 37.27 -37.32
CA GLN A 1113 12.12 36.04 -38.06
C GLN A 1113 12.44 34.86 -37.14
N HIS A 1114 12.90 35.16 -35.92
CA HIS A 1114 13.36 34.17 -34.94
C HIS A 1114 12.57 34.24 -33.62
N ALA A 1115 11.37 34.83 -33.65
CA ALA A 1115 10.44 34.80 -32.53
C ALA A 1115 9.91 33.38 -32.35
N PRO A 1116 10.11 32.73 -31.19
CA PRO A 1116 9.70 31.35 -30.98
C PRO A 1116 8.18 31.20 -31.04
N GLU A 1117 7.70 30.01 -31.42
CA GLU A 1117 6.27 29.68 -31.32
C GLU A 1117 5.85 29.55 -29.86
N THR A 1118 4.74 30.20 -29.49
CA THR A 1118 4.19 30.10 -28.14
C THR A 1118 3.32 28.85 -28.01
N VAL A 1119 3.18 28.33 -26.79
CA VAL A 1119 2.41 27.13 -26.50
C VAL A 1119 1.32 27.45 -25.50
N TRP A 1120 0.07 27.25 -25.92
CA TRP A 1120 -1.08 27.38 -25.02
C TRP A 1120 -1.20 26.14 -24.15
N LEU A 1121 -1.07 26.31 -22.84
CA LEU A 1121 -1.41 25.27 -21.87
C LEU A 1121 -2.91 25.28 -21.59
N ARG A 1122 -3.51 26.48 -21.55
CA ARG A 1122 -4.96 26.67 -21.52
C ARG A 1122 -5.34 28.02 -22.12
N ASN A 1123 -6.27 28.02 -23.06
CA ASN A 1123 -6.73 29.23 -23.75
C ASN A 1123 -8.24 29.44 -23.56
N ASP A 1124 -8.58 30.28 -22.59
CA ASP A 1124 -9.94 30.71 -22.29
C ASP A 1124 -10.01 32.25 -22.40
N ARG A 1125 -10.71 32.75 -23.41
CA ARG A 1125 -10.70 34.19 -23.73
C ARG A 1125 -11.36 35.06 -22.66
N GLU A 1126 -12.21 34.49 -21.80
CA GLU A 1126 -12.90 35.23 -20.73
C GLU A 1126 -12.05 35.40 -19.46
N LYS A 1127 -10.96 34.64 -19.34
CA LYS A 1127 -10.10 34.66 -18.15
C LYS A 1127 -8.88 35.58 -18.31
N PRO A 1128 -8.32 36.13 -17.22
CA PRO A 1128 -7.05 36.85 -17.25
C PRO A 1128 -5.91 35.94 -17.75
N LEU A 1129 -4.92 36.53 -18.42
CA LEU A 1129 -3.85 35.78 -19.08
C LEU A 1129 -2.53 35.83 -18.30
N LEU A 1130 -1.98 34.66 -18.00
CA LEU A 1130 -0.61 34.48 -17.54
C LEU A 1130 0.27 34.03 -18.70
N VAL A 1131 1.36 34.77 -18.93
CA VAL A 1131 2.37 34.47 -19.95
C VAL A 1131 3.64 34.05 -19.24
N CYS A 1132 3.95 32.76 -19.32
CA CYS A 1132 4.99 32.11 -18.55
C CYS A 1132 6.28 31.99 -19.38
N LEU A 1133 7.40 32.48 -18.85
CA LEU A 1133 8.69 32.56 -19.55
C LEU A 1133 9.63 31.46 -19.04
N ASN A 1134 10.21 30.73 -19.98
CA ASN A 1134 11.08 29.59 -19.68
C ASN A 1134 12.49 30.03 -19.20
N SER A 1135 13.05 29.24 -18.28
CA SER A 1135 14.44 29.37 -17.81
C SER A 1135 15.44 28.89 -18.88
N PHE A 1136 16.66 29.46 -18.87
CA PHE A 1136 17.79 29.01 -19.71
C PHE A 1136 18.36 27.64 -19.29
N ILE A 1137 17.86 27.05 -18.20
CA ILE A 1137 18.28 25.73 -17.72
C ILE A 1137 17.30 24.67 -18.26
N PRO A 1138 17.75 23.68 -19.05
CA PRO A 1138 16.86 22.82 -19.87
C PRO A 1138 15.87 21.91 -19.12
N ALA A 1139 16.00 21.76 -17.80
CA ALA A 1139 15.43 20.60 -17.10
C ALA A 1139 13.99 20.73 -16.59
N ALA A 1140 13.33 21.89 -16.62
CA ALA A 1140 12.03 22.01 -15.92
C ALA A 1140 11.00 22.99 -16.50
N ALA A 1141 11.29 23.70 -17.59
CA ALA A 1141 10.56 24.94 -17.87
C ALA A 1141 9.08 24.74 -18.28
N ASN A 1142 8.76 23.73 -19.11
CA ASN A 1142 7.37 23.47 -19.52
C ASN A 1142 6.55 22.69 -18.46
N LEU A 1143 7.19 21.79 -17.70
CA LEU A 1143 6.57 21.03 -16.61
C LEU A 1143 6.15 21.93 -15.43
N THR A 1144 6.96 22.94 -15.12
CA THR A 1144 6.69 23.91 -14.04
C THR A 1144 5.37 24.64 -14.29
N TYR A 1145 5.14 25.11 -15.52
CA TYR A 1145 3.93 25.86 -15.84
C TYR A 1145 2.71 24.98 -16.17
N GLN A 1146 2.90 23.70 -16.49
CA GLN A 1146 1.79 22.73 -16.54
C GLN A 1146 1.16 22.51 -15.17
N ARG A 1147 1.96 22.33 -14.12
CA ARG A 1147 1.46 22.24 -12.74
C ARG A 1147 0.73 23.52 -12.33
N LEU A 1148 1.32 24.68 -12.65
CA LEU A 1148 0.68 25.98 -12.43
C LEU A 1148 -0.67 26.10 -13.18
N SER A 1149 -0.71 25.68 -14.44
CA SER A 1149 -1.93 25.69 -15.25
C SER A 1149 -3.00 24.73 -14.73
N SER A 1150 -2.62 23.61 -14.12
CA SER A 1150 -3.56 22.68 -13.49
C SER A 1150 -4.13 23.23 -12.18
N ALA A 1151 -3.29 23.87 -11.36
CA ALA A 1151 -3.69 24.46 -10.09
C ALA A 1151 -4.56 25.71 -10.26
N LEU A 1152 -4.32 26.50 -11.31
CA LEU A 1152 -5.03 27.78 -11.57
C LEU A 1152 -6.06 27.70 -12.70
N SER A 1153 -6.48 26.47 -13.01
CA SER A 1153 -7.21 26.13 -14.23
C SER A 1153 -8.62 26.75 -14.27
N ASP A 1154 -9.21 26.96 -13.10
CA ASP A 1154 -10.49 27.65 -12.91
C ASP A 1154 -10.38 29.17 -13.10
N ARG A 1155 -9.21 29.79 -12.89
CA ARG A 1155 -9.05 31.26 -12.80
C ARG A 1155 -8.31 31.93 -13.95
N TYR A 1156 -7.35 31.27 -14.59
CA TYR A 1156 -6.47 31.91 -15.57
C TYR A 1156 -6.35 31.15 -16.90
N SER A 1157 -6.13 31.90 -17.97
CA SER A 1157 -5.49 31.36 -19.18
C SER A 1157 -3.99 31.32 -18.99
N VAL A 1158 -3.33 30.29 -19.52
CA VAL A 1158 -1.89 30.11 -19.39
C VAL A 1158 -1.26 29.85 -20.76
N LEU A 1159 -0.36 30.76 -21.14
CA LEU A 1159 0.48 30.71 -22.33
C LEU A 1159 1.93 30.54 -21.87
N THR A 1160 2.66 29.58 -22.43
CA THR A 1160 4.11 29.47 -22.20
C THR A 1160 4.90 29.88 -23.45
N VAL A 1161 6.03 30.53 -23.25
CA VAL A 1161 6.91 31.03 -24.31
C VAL A 1161 8.28 30.36 -24.18
N PRO A 1162 8.65 29.47 -25.13
CA PRO A 1162 9.96 28.83 -25.12
C PRO A 1162 11.06 29.82 -25.51
N LEU A 1163 12.30 29.46 -25.20
CA LEU A 1163 13.48 30.27 -25.54
C LEU A 1163 13.86 30.11 -27.02
N PRO A 1164 14.32 31.17 -27.70
CA PRO A 1164 14.78 31.09 -29.09
C PRO A 1164 16.11 30.32 -29.22
N GLY A 1165 16.32 29.65 -30.35
CA GLY A 1165 17.61 29.03 -30.69
C GLY A 1165 17.77 27.55 -30.29
N TYR A 1166 16.68 26.89 -29.89
CA TYR A 1166 16.62 25.43 -29.72
C TYR A 1166 16.27 24.73 -31.06
N HIS A 1167 16.37 23.39 -31.13
CA HIS A 1167 16.07 22.60 -32.34
C HIS A 1167 16.81 23.00 -33.64
N GLY A 1168 18.05 23.50 -33.52
CA GLY A 1168 18.88 23.84 -34.69
C GLY A 1168 18.68 25.27 -35.23
N GLU A 1169 17.81 26.06 -34.62
CA GLU A 1169 17.62 27.47 -34.98
C GLU A 1169 18.85 28.35 -34.65
N PRO A 1170 19.01 29.53 -35.27
CA PRO A 1170 20.06 30.47 -34.88
C PRO A 1170 19.93 30.90 -33.40
N LEU A 1171 21.06 31.00 -32.68
CA LEU A 1171 21.10 31.51 -31.32
C LEU A 1171 20.98 33.04 -31.31
N PRO A 1172 20.41 33.67 -30.27
CA PRO A 1172 20.47 35.11 -30.13
C PRO A 1172 21.93 35.56 -29.95
N ALA A 1173 22.36 36.57 -30.72
CA ALA A 1173 23.72 37.11 -30.63
C ALA A 1173 23.97 37.85 -29.30
N THR A 1174 22.91 38.36 -28.67
CA THR A 1174 22.92 39.06 -27.39
C THR A 1174 21.67 38.74 -26.59
N ASP A 1175 21.71 38.96 -25.29
CA ASP A 1175 20.54 38.97 -24.40
C ASP A 1175 19.43 39.91 -24.90
N TYR A 1176 19.80 41.06 -25.43
CA TYR A 1176 18.88 42.00 -26.06
C TYR A 1176 18.17 41.40 -27.29
N ALA A 1177 18.88 40.64 -28.13
CA ALA A 1177 18.27 39.95 -29.27
C ALA A 1177 17.30 38.85 -28.81
N ALA A 1178 17.63 38.13 -27.75
CA ALA A 1178 16.75 37.12 -27.15
C ALA A 1178 15.46 37.76 -26.59
N ALA A 1179 15.59 38.83 -25.81
CA ALA A 1179 14.47 39.55 -25.24
C ALA A 1179 13.56 40.16 -26.33
N ALA A 1180 14.14 40.70 -27.41
CA ALA A 1180 13.38 41.25 -28.54
C ALA A 1180 12.56 40.18 -29.27
N ALA A 1181 13.09 38.96 -29.42
CA ALA A 1181 12.39 37.84 -30.06
C ALA A 1181 11.26 37.31 -29.17
N LEU A 1182 11.50 37.20 -27.85
CA LEU A 1182 10.47 36.83 -26.87
C LEU A 1182 9.34 37.85 -26.80
N ALA A 1183 9.66 39.15 -26.78
CA ALA A 1183 8.66 40.21 -26.83
C ALA A 1183 7.77 40.10 -28.07
N THR A 1184 8.35 39.81 -29.24
CA THR A 1184 7.56 39.58 -30.47
C THR A 1184 6.67 38.35 -30.37
N ALA A 1185 7.15 37.24 -29.80
CA ALA A 1185 6.33 36.05 -29.59
C ALA A 1185 5.13 36.34 -28.67
N ILE A 1186 5.36 37.11 -27.61
CA ILE A 1186 4.30 37.55 -26.68
C ILE A 1186 3.30 38.46 -27.38
N GLU A 1187 3.76 39.47 -28.14
CA GLU A 1187 2.91 40.40 -28.88
C GLU A 1187 1.99 39.68 -29.87
N ARG A 1188 2.55 38.71 -30.61
CA ARG A 1188 1.83 37.92 -31.60
C ARG A 1188 0.60 37.22 -31.00
N ASP A 1189 0.76 36.58 -29.85
CA ASP A 1189 -0.26 35.68 -29.29
C ASP A 1189 -1.13 36.30 -28.19
N THR A 1190 -0.84 37.54 -27.77
CA THR A 1190 -1.62 38.25 -26.74
C THR A 1190 -2.34 39.49 -27.25
N SER A 1191 -2.33 39.75 -28.56
CA SER A 1191 -2.90 40.96 -29.20
C SER A 1191 -4.34 41.26 -28.74
N GLY A 1192 -4.50 42.35 -27.97
CA GLY A 1192 -5.78 42.86 -27.44
C GLY A 1192 -6.17 42.44 -26.02
N ARG A 1193 -5.39 41.58 -25.35
CA ARG A 1193 -5.66 41.12 -23.97
C ARG A 1193 -4.67 41.70 -22.96
N ASP A 1194 -5.15 41.96 -21.76
CA ASP A 1194 -4.30 42.22 -20.60
C ASP A 1194 -3.61 40.93 -20.16
N PHE A 1195 -2.31 41.01 -19.86
CA PHE A 1195 -1.52 39.85 -19.44
C PHE A 1195 -0.51 40.18 -18.34
N THR A 1196 -0.16 39.16 -17.56
CA THR A 1196 0.90 39.19 -16.54
C THR A 1196 2.02 38.25 -16.97
N LEU A 1197 3.26 38.71 -16.87
CA LEU A 1197 4.42 37.86 -17.14
C LEU A 1197 4.80 37.10 -15.87
N VAL A 1198 5.10 35.81 -16.00
CA VAL A 1198 5.48 34.95 -14.88
C VAL A 1198 6.81 34.27 -15.21
N GLY A 1199 7.78 34.35 -14.32
CA GLY A 1199 9.09 33.76 -14.49
C GLY A 1199 9.59 33.03 -13.25
N PHE A 1200 9.78 31.71 -13.34
CA PHE A 1200 10.34 30.91 -12.26
C PHE A 1200 11.88 30.82 -12.34
N SER A 1201 12.56 31.01 -11.20
CA SER A 1201 14.03 30.99 -11.09
C SER A 1201 14.69 31.96 -12.09
N THR A 1202 15.68 31.53 -12.88
CA THR A 1202 16.29 32.36 -13.93
C THR A 1202 15.32 32.77 -15.05
N GLY A 1203 14.14 32.14 -15.15
CA GLY A 1203 13.04 32.60 -15.99
C GLY A 1203 12.47 33.97 -15.55
N GLY A 1204 12.62 34.36 -14.28
CA GLY A 1204 12.28 35.70 -13.81
C GLY A 1204 13.11 36.79 -14.48
N LEU A 1205 14.42 36.55 -14.66
CA LEU A 1205 15.31 37.46 -15.40
C LEU A 1205 14.86 37.61 -16.87
N VAL A 1206 14.40 36.52 -17.47
CA VAL A 1206 13.84 36.51 -18.84
C VAL A 1206 12.56 37.31 -18.91
N ALA A 1207 11.66 37.13 -17.94
CA ALA A 1207 10.40 37.87 -17.85
C ALA A 1207 10.63 39.38 -17.71
N HIS A 1208 11.58 39.80 -16.87
CA HIS A 1208 11.97 41.21 -16.75
C HIS A 1208 12.60 41.77 -18.04
N ALA A 1209 13.49 41.01 -18.70
CA ALA A 1209 14.11 41.45 -19.95
C ALA A 1209 13.07 41.58 -21.08
N ALA A 1210 12.11 40.65 -21.17
CA ALA A 1210 11.01 40.71 -22.12
C ALA A 1210 10.05 41.86 -21.80
N ALA A 1211 9.74 42.10 -20.53
CA ALA A 1211 8.91 43.25 -20.08
C ALA A 1211 9.52 44.58 -20.54
N HIS A 1212 10.82 44.77 -20.32
CA HIS A 1212 11.52 45.98 -20.75
C HIS A 1212 11.45 46.20 -22.28
N GLN A 1213 11.53 45.13 -23.08
CA GLN A 1213 11.37 45.21 -24.53
C GLN A 1213 9.93 45.52 -24.96
N LEU A 1214 8.94 44.95 -24.28
CA LEU A 1214 7.52 45.22 -24.52
C LEU A 1214 7.17 46.67 -24.17
N GLU A 1215 7.67 47.19 -23.04
CA GLU A 1215 7.47 48.58 -22.62
C GLU A 1215 8.07 49.58 -23.62
N ALA A 1216 9.28 49.31 -24.12
CA ALA A 1216 9.91 50.12 -25.15
C ALA A 1216 9.12 50.15 -26.48
N ARG A 1217 8.27 49.13 -26.73
CA ARG A 1217 7.36 49.04 -27.89
C ARG A 1217 5.96 49.59 -27.59
N GLY A 1218 5.76 50.20 -26.43
CA GLY A 1218 4.49 50.81 -26.03
C GLY A 1218 3.46 49.81 -25.48
N ARG A 1219 3.90 48.61 -25.08
CA ARG A 1219 3.02 47.55 -24.57
C ARG A 1219 3.45 47.10 -23.18
N GLN A 1220 2.67 47.43 -22.17
CA GLN A 1220 3.06 47.15 -20.78
C GLN A 1220 2.31 45.93 -20.21
N PRO A 1221 3.01 44.91 -19.67
CA PRO A 1221 2.36 43.86 -18.89
C PRO A 1221 1.76 44.43 -17.61
N LYS A 1222 0.65 43.87 -17.10
CA LYS A 1222 0.03 44.35 -15.86
C LYS A 1222 0.90 44.15 -14.62
N ALA A 1223 1.67 43.06 -14.63
CA ALA A 1223 2.66 42.74 -13.62
C ALA A 1223 3.71 41.80 -14.23
N VAL A 1224 4.86 41.73 -13.55
CA VAL A 1224 5.87 40.69 -13.73
C VAL A 1224 6.01 40.00 -12.39
N VAL A 1225 5.85 38.68 -12.37
CA VAL A 1225 5.85 37.82 -11.17
C VAL A 1225 7.02 36.86 -11.21
#